data_AF-A0A7U1BNH7-F1
#
_entry.id   AF-A0A7U1BNH7-F1
#
_cell.length_a   1.000
_cell.length_b   1.000
_cell.length_c   1.000
_cell.angle_alpha   90.00
_cell.angle_beta   90.00
_cell.angle_gamma   90.00
#
_symmetry.space_group_name_H-M   'P 1'
#
loop_
_entity.id
_entity.type
_entity.pdbx_description
1 polymer ?
#
loop_
_entity_poly.entity_id
_entity_poly.type
_entity_poly.pdbx_seq_one_letter_code
_entity_poly.pdbx_strand_id
1 'polypeptide(L)'
;MKSVRAVVTVVLALSTILIWLPPIAAQDNPVVIRMWHIATETDPFHPALRDAIAEFNATHTHIQIQAEAIPNEVFQQRLDEAIAAGQAPDVFQTWGGGRLQAYVDAGVARAIPELSGDMEKRFVSTALEFSTFNGQHYAIPANLAGVFLWYNPTLFEQHQVALPTTWEQLIGACHAFRQKGIVPIALGNRDKWPGGFWFAYLVMRIGGSQALADTLNQTNGASFSDPAFVEAGARIQEAVTAGCFGDGYNQIDFGSAQQLLGSGQAAMQLQGDWNLPALRRDYPGVAIDVLPFPSVAGGKGSTVDMLSGTGQAFAIASAAPPETSAALIELLSTPSFGGRVLAAGFIPALTGYVTGDPLDQKLISMVAGAPTLQLYFDQLLPPALADAHLTSTYQLFDLTLTPVQAANMVALGALQGLEGATLRDLAARQGMLIGAAVIIDPLRNDSRYSATLSREFNMLTPEMALKWDAIHPAQDTYAFDDADYIVNFAATHGMAVRGHTLVWHNQLPAWLHQNFTRDQLLAILRDHIFTVVGRYQGRIRYWDVVNEAIADDGSLRDNIWLRVIGPEYIDYAFQWAHQTDPNALLFYNDFDSEGMGAKSDAVYKLVSGLVQRGVPIHGVGLQMHISVGEPPVVADVEANMDRLQNLGLQAQITEMDVQIQDGVGSDADRLGTQALLYGEIARVCVTHPACTALVTWGFTDLHTWIPGYTGHADAPLLFDASYQPKLAYYAVLNVLFGTTGAAAR
;
A
#
# COMPACT_ATOMS: atom_id res chain seq x y z
N MET A 1 16.55 99.43 -0.06
CA MET A 1 17.50 98.60 -0.84
C MET A 1 17.27 97.13 -0.49
N LYS A 2 17.52 96.21 -1.45
CA LYS A 2 17.80 94.74 -1.38
C LYS A 2 17.75 94.05 0.03
N SER A 3 17.24 92.83 0.27
CA SER A 3 16.63 91.76 -0.58
C SER A 3 16.35 90.47 0.25
N VAL A 4 15.29 89.68 -0.06
CA VAL A 4 15.21 88.16 -0.08
C VAL A 4 15.56 87.36 1.22
N ARG A 5 14.87 86.33 1.77
CA ARG A 5 13.75 85.36 1.50
C ARG A 5 12.92 85.16 2.82
N ALA A 6 11.70 84.61 2.95
CA ALA A 6 11.07 83.29 2.65
C ALA A 6 11.52 82.13 3.60
N VAL A 7 10.71 81.19 4.15
CA VAL A 7 9.26 80.78 4.04
C VAL A 7 8.79 80.14 5.38
N VAL A 8 7.55 80.37 5.88
CA VAL A 8 6.84 79.52 6.89
C VAL A 8 5.28 79.60 6.75
N THR A 9 4.65 78.48 6.39
CA THR A 9 3.46 77.78 7.00
C THR A 9 2.07 78.45 7.27
N VAL A 10 1.03 77.94 6.55
CA VAL A 10 -0.37 77.58 6.98
C VAL A 10 -1.59 78.56 6.93
N VAL A 11 -2.52 78.24 6.00
CA VAL A 11 -4.01 78.07 6.06
C VAL A 11 -4.94 79.20 6.56
N LEU A 12 -5.90 79.66 5.71
CA LEU A 12 -7.36 79.39 5.87
C LEU A 12 -8.27 79.83 4.67
N ALA A 13 -9.14 78.90 4.24
CA ALA A 13 -10.54 79.04 3.72
C ALA A 13 -10.93 79.81 2.43
N LEU A 14 -12.18 79.48 1.99
CA LEU A 14 -13.05 80.01 0.90
C LEU A 14 -12.76 79.41 -0.50
N SER A 15 -13.50 78.42 -1.03
CA SER A 15 -14.96 78.22 -1.29
C SER A 15 -15.38 78.57 -2.72
N THR A 16 -15.71 77.54 -3.51
CA THR A 16 -16.43 77.68 -4.80
C THR A 16 -17.48 76.59 -4.94
N ILE A 17 -18.59 76.94 -5.60
CA ILE A 17 -19.83 76.17 -5.70
C ILE A 17 -19.66 75.02 -6.71
N LEU A 18 -20.03 73.79 -6.34
CA LEU A 18 -20.22 72.68 -7.28
C LEU A 18 -21.70 72.45 -7.57
N ILE A 19 -21.99 72.17 -8.84
CA ILE A 19 -23.32 71.84 -9.35
C ILE A 19 -23.66 70.40 -8.93
N TRP A 20 -24.86 70.20 -8.39
CA TRP A 20 -25.33 68.89 -7.94
C TRP A 20 -25.88 68.08 -9.12
N LEU A 21 -25.04 67.21 -9.69
CA LEU A 21 -25.53 66.07 -10.47
C LEU A 21 -25.86 64.94 -9.49
N PRO A 22 -26.99 64.22 -9.66
CA PRO A 22 -27.25 63.04 -8.85
C PRO A 22 -26.17 61.99 -9.13
N PRO A 23 -25.73 61.21 -8.12
CA PRO A 23 -24.75 60.16 -8.34
C PRO A 23 -25.33 59.13 -9.30
N ILE A 24 -24.56 58.80 -10.34
CA ILE A 24 -24.75 57.55 -11.08
C ILE A 24 -24.59 56.44 -10.04
N ALA A 25 -25.61 55.59 -9.89
CA ALA A 25 -25.52 54.45 -9.00
C ALA A 25 -24.30 53.62 -9.39
N ALA A 26 -23.42 53.34 -8.42
CA ALA A 26 -22.34 52.38 -8.64
C ALA A 26 -23.01 51.05 -9.00
N GLN A 27 -22.82 50.61 -10.24
CA GLN A 27 -23.23 49.28 -10.66
C GLN A 27 -22.18 48.34 -10.08
N ASP A 28 -22.51 47.71 -8.95
CA ASP A 28 -21.62 46.72 -8.34
C ASP A 28 -21.28 45.66 -9.39
N ASN A 29 -19.97 45.45 -9.61
CA ASN A 29 -19.53 44.44 -10.57
C ASN A 29 -20.04 43.07 -10.10
N PRO A 30 -20.60 42.24 -10.99
CA PRO A 30 -21.15 40.95 -10.58
C PRO A 30 -20.07 40.06 -9.96
N VAL A 31 -20.46 39.27 -8.97
CA VAL A 31 -19.61 38.20 -8.43
C VAL A 31 -19.41 37.16 -9.54
N VAL A 32 -18.17 36.94 -9.97
CA VAL A 32 -17.85 35.95 -11.00
C VAL A 32 -17.34 34.67 -10.34
N ILE A 33 -18.06 33.58 -10.58
CA ILE A 33 -17.71 32.22 -10.13
C ILE A 33 -16.98 31.53 -11.29
N ARG A 34 -15.69 31.23 -11.14
CA ARG A 34 -14.91 30.47 -12.13
C ARG A 34 -15.17 28.98 -11.93
N MET A 35 -15.56 28.28 -12.98
CA MET A 35 -15.93 26.86 -12.96
C MET A 35 -15.07 26.05 -13.93
N TRP A 36 -14.43 24.97 -13.48
CA TRP A 36 -13.70 24.05 -14.36
C TRP A 36 -14.42 22.69 -14.48
N HIS A 37 -14.55 22.17 -15.70
CA HIS A 37 -15.23 20.88 -15.98
C HIS A 37 -14.62 20.12 -17.16
N ILE A 38 -14.92 18.82 -17.30
CA ILE A 38 -14.39 17.98 -18.40
C ILE A 38 -15.19 18.05 -19.69
N ALA A 39 -16.43 18.54 -19.64
CA ALA A 39 -17.35 18.52 -20.78
C ALA A 39 -16.95 19.51 -21.90
N THR A 40 -16.02 19.07 -22.74
CA THR A 40 -15.55 19.75 -23.96
C THR A 40 -16.62 19.76 -25.05
N GLU A 41 -16.45 20.54 -26.13
CA GLU A 41 -17.48 20.71 -27.18
C GLU A 41 -17.96 19.40 -27.83
N THR A 42 -17.14 18.33 -27.79
CA THR A 42 -17.47 17.00 -28.31
C THR A 42 -18.14 16.07 -27.29
N ASP A 43 -18.19 16.45 -26.01
CA ASP A 43 -18.85 15.71 -24.93
C ASP A 43 -20.38 15.88 -25.04
N PRO A 44 -21.18 14.80 -25.10
CA PRO A 44 -22.64 14.86 -25.12
C PRO A 44 -23.26 15.64 -23.94
N PHE A 45 -22.57 15.74 -22.79
CA PHE A 45 -23.01 16.49 -21.62
C PHE A 45 -22.81 18.01 -21.76
N HIS A 46 -21.91 18.46 -22.63
CA HIS A 46 -21.55 19.87 -22.78
C HIS A 46 -22.76 20.79 -23.04
N PRO A 47 -23.71 20.48 -23.94
CA PRO A 47 -24.90 21.30 -24.16
C PRO A 47 -25.77 21.44 -22.90
N ALA A 48 -25.88 20.38 -22.08
CA ALA A 48 -26.71 20.40 -20.87
C ALA A 48 -26.19 21.40 -19.84
N LEU A 49 -24.87 21.37 -19.59
CA LEU A 49 -24.22 22.30 -18.66
C LEU A 49 -24.15 23.73 -19.21
N ARG A 50 -23.69 23.90 -20.46
CA ARG A 50 -23.57 25.21 -21.11
C ARG A 50 -24.91 25.97 -21.13
N ASP A 51 -25.98 25.30 -21.53
CA ASP A 51 -27.28 25.96 -21.65
C ASP A 51 -27.86 26.32 -20.28
N ALA A 52 -27.65 25.48 -19.25
CA ALA A 52 -28.06 25.79 -17.89
C ALA A 52 -27.30 27.01 -17.33
N ILE A 53 -25.99 27.09 -17.59
CA ILE A 53 -25.17 28.26 -17.21
C ILE A 53 -25.65 29.52 -17.94
N ALA A 54 -25.99 29.43 -19.22
CA ALA A 54 -26.55 30.55 -19.98
C ALA A 54 -27.92 31.00 -19.43
N GLU A 55 -28.78 30.07 -19.06
CA GLU A 55 -30.10 30.31 -18.45
C GLU A 55 -29.97 30.98 -17.05
N PHE A 56 -29.03 30.49 -16.23
CA PHE A 56 -28.69 31.10 -14.94
C PHE A 56 -28.12 32.52 -15.10
N ASN A 57 -27.10 32.70 -15.95
CA ASN A 57 -26.46 33.99 -16.18
C ASN A 57 -27.42 35.04 -16.76
N ALA A 58 -28.38 34.63 -17.59
CA ALA A 58 -29.41 35.52 -18.14
C ALA A 58 -30.43 36.02 -17.09
N THR A 59 -30.58 35.30 -15.99
CA THR A 59 -31.53 35.62 -14.90
C THR A 59 -30.86 36.28 -13.68
N HIS A 60 -29.55 36.05 -13.48
CA HIS A 60 -28.80 36.47 -12.30
C HIS A 60 -27.74 37.55 -12.58
N THR A 61 -28.14 38.78 -12.90
CA THR A 61 -27.18 39.85 -13.27
C THR A 61 -26.18 40.29 -12.19
N HIS A 62 -26.28 39.76 -10.96
CA HIS A 62 -25.42 40.06 -9.81
C HIS A 62 -24.41 38.94 -9.50
N ILE A 63 -24.63 37.72 -10.00
CA ILE A 63 -23.75 36.54 -9.84
C ILE A 63 -23.66 35.85 -11.20
N GLN A 64 -22.46 35.67 -11.74
CA GLN A 64 -22.24 35.10 -13.06
C GLN A 64 -21.29 33.89 -12.96
N ILE A 65 -21.64 32.80 -13.63
CA ILE A 65 -20.80 31.60 -13.73
C ILE A 65 -20.01 31.67 -15.03
N GLN A 66 -18.67 31.66 -14.93
CA GLN A 66 -17.76 31.58 -16.06
C GLN A 66 -17.11 30.19 -16.08
N ALA A 67 -17.56 29.34 -17.00
CA ALA A 67 -17.07 27.97 -17.11
C ALA A 67 -15.96 27.80 -18.17
N GLU A 68 -15.00 26.92 -17.86
CA GLU A 68 -13.92 26.49 -18.74
C GLU A 68 -13.95 24.96 -18.86
N ALA A 69 -14.00 24.46 -20.10
CA ALA A 69 -13.91 23.05 -20.41
C ALA A 69 -12.45 22.64 -20.61
N ILE A 70 -12.01 21.58 -19.94
CA ILE A 70 -10.63 21.09 -19.96
C ILE A 70 -10.68 19.58 -20.28
N PRO A 71 -9.91 19.05 -21.25
CA PRO A 71 -9.94 17.63 -21.59
C PRO A 71 -9.66 16.73 -20.37
N ASN A 72 -10.41 15.63 -20.26
CA ASN A 72 -10.39 14.73 -19.10
C ASN A 72 -8.97 14.24 -18.77
N GLU A 73 -8.18 13.94 -19.79
CA GLU A 73 -6.83 13.37 -19.72
C GLU A 73 -5.82 14.29 -19.03
N VAL A 74 -6.09 15.61 -19.02
CA VAL A 74 -5.21 16.63 -18.39
C VAL A 74 -5.90 17.37 -17.24
N PHE A 75 -7.19 17.12 -16.99
CA PHE A 75 -7.99 17.84 -16.00
C PHE A 75 -7.38 17.76 -14.60
N GLN A 76 -7.05 16.55 -14.15
CA GLN A 76 -6.58 16.30 -12.78
C GLN A 76 -5.23 16.99 -12.52
N GLN A 77 -4.25 16.81 -13.41
CA GLN A 77 -2.94 17.46 -13.31
C GLN A 77 -3.09 18.99 -13.25
N ARG A 78 -3.90 19.57 -14.16
CA ARG A 78 -4.08 21.02 -14.22
C ARG A 78 -4.80 21.58 -12.98
N LEU A 79 -5.71 20.81 -12.38
CA LEU A 79 -6.35 21.18 -11.12
C LEU A 79 -5.35 21.13 -9.95
N ASP A 80 -4.57 20.05 -9.83
CA ASP A 80 -3.53 19.90 -8.79
C ASP A 80 -2.47 21.03 -8.88
N GLU A 81 -2.00 21.36 -10.09
CA GLU A 81 -1.09 22.50 -10.34
C GLU A 81 -1.72 23.85 -9.93
N ALA A 82 -3.00 24.08 -10.25
CA ALA A 82 -3.71 25.30 -9.89
C ALA A 82 -3.93 25.42 -8.36
N ILE A 83 -4.22 24.31 -7.68
CA ILE A 83 -4.33 24.25 -6.22
C ILE A 83 -2.98 24.60 -5.58
N ALA A 84 -1.89 23.96 -6.01
CA ALA A 84 -0.54 24.22 -5.51
C ALA A 84 -0.07 25.66 -5.74
N ALA A 85 -0.50 26.28 -6.84
CA ALA A 85 -0.22 27.68 -7.14
C ALA A 85 -1.10 28.70 -6.38
N GLY A 86 -2.09 28.25 -5.60
CA GLY A 86 -3.08 29.12 -4.94
C GLY A 86 -4.06 29.79 -5.92
N GLN A 87 -4.30 29.17 -7.09
CA GLN A 87 -5.07 29.70 -8.22
C GLN A 87 -6.30 28.85 -8.59
N ALA A 88 -6.65 27.85 -7.75
CA ALA A 88 -7.79 26.96 -7.95
C ALA A 88 -9.07 27.73 -8.39
N PRO A 89 -9.89 27.14 -9.28
CA PRO A 89 -11.18 27.72 -9.65
C PRO A 89 -12.13 27.73 -8.43
N ASP A 90 -13.16 28.55 -8.48
CA ASP A 90 -14.13 28.68 -7.38
C ASP A 90 -15.04 27.43 -7.31
N VAL A 91 -15.26 26.80 -8.46
CA VAL A 91 -15.93 25.50 -8.63
C VAL A 91 -15.07 24.59 -9.50
N PHE A 92 -14.93 23.33 -9.12
CA PHE A 92 -14.26 22.33 -9.95
C PHE A 92 -15.07 21.04 -10.03
N GLN A 93 -15.02 20.39 -11.19
CA GLN A 93 -15.53 19.04 -11.34
C GLN A 93 -14.74 18.05 -10.47
N THR A 94 -15.47 17.11 -9.91
CA THR A 94 -14.97 15.93 -9.19
C THR A 94 -15.81 14.71 -9.58
N TRP A 95 -15.34 13.54 -9.19
CA TRP A 95 -16.08 12.27 -9.25
C TRP A 95 -16.43 11.73 -7.85
N GLY A 96 -16.09 12.49 -6.80
CA GLY A 96 -16.20 12.06 -5.40
C GLY A 96 -14.95 11.32 -4.91
N GLY A 97 -15.14 10.39 -3.97
CA GLY A 97 -14.13 9.41 -3.56
C GLY A 97 -12.89 9.98 -2.86
N GLY A 98 -11.82 9.18 -2.85
CA GLY A 98 -10.61 9.41 -2.07
C GLY A 98 -9.86 10.70 -2.46
N ARG A 99 -9.92 11.12 -3.73
CA ARG A 99 -9.30 12.39 -4.15
C ARG A 99 -10.09 13.61 -3.66
N LEU A 100 -11.43 13.55 -3.67
CA LEU A 100 -12.23 14.63 -3.07
C LEU A 100 -12.01 14.69 -1.56
N GLN A 101 -11.96 13.54 -0.88
CA GLN A 101 -11.59 13.47 0.54
C GLN A 101 -10.22 14.11 0.81
N ALA A 102 -9.19 13.83 -0.01
CA ALA A 102 -7.88 14.47 0.13
C ALA A 102 -7.92 15.99 -0.03
N TYR A 103 -8.74 16.52 -0.95
CA TYR A 103 -8.97 17.97 -1.06
C TYR A 103 -9.75 18.55 0.13
N VAL A 104 -10.65 17.78 0.75
CA VAL A 104 -11.36 18.17 1.98
C VAL A 104 -10.39 18.23 3.17
N ASP A 105 -9.55 17.21 3.34
CA ASP A 105 -8.57 17.11 4.42
C ASP A 105 -7.48 18.18 4.32
N ALA A 106 -7.07 18.52 3.08
CA ALA A 106 -6.17 19.64 2.79
C ALA A 106 -6.85 21.03 2.91
N GLY A 107 -8.15 21.10 3.21
CA GLY A 107 -8.92 22.34 3.33
C GLY A 107 -9.17 23.07 2.00
N VAL A 108 -8.96 22.40 0.86
CA VAL A 108 -9.16 22.94 -0.49
C VAL A 108 -10.65 23.00 -0.85
N ALA A 109 -11.42 21.99 -0.45
CA ALA A 109 -12.87 21.91 -0.68
C ALA A 109 -13.67 22.15 0.61
N ARG A 110 -14.79 22.89 0.51
CA ARG A 110 -15.69 23.14 1.65
C ARG A 110 -17.00 22.37 1.56
N ALA A 111 -17.61 22.11 2.71
CA ALA A 111 -18.91 21.47 2.81
C ALA A 111 -20.04 22.35 2.26
N ILE A 112 -21.12 21.70 1.82
CA ILE A 112 -22.31 22.29 1.22
C ILE A 112 -23.52 21.94 2.12
N PRO A 113 -23.66 22.59 3.30
CA PRO A 113 -24.74 22.26 4.26
C PRO A 113 -26.14 22.50 3.70
N GLU A 114 -26.28 23.36 2.68
CA GLU A 114 -27.55 23.63 2.00
C GLU A 114 -28.06 22.44 1.16
N LEU A 115 -27.23 21.41 0.93
CA LEU A 115 -27.59 20.20 0.19
C LEU A 115 -28.35 19.16 1.05
N SER A 116 -28.44 19.36 2.37
CA SER A 116 -29.09 18.43 3.31
C SER A 116 -30.63 18.55 3.37
N GLY A 117 -31.31 17.55 3.93
CA GLY A 117 -32.71 17.67 4.36
C GLY A 117 -33.72 17.56 3.21
N ASP A 118 -34.44 18.64 2.89
CA ASP A 118 -35.40 18.63 1.78
C ASP A 118 -34.72 18.75 0.39
N MET A 119 -33.51 19.32 0.33
CA MET A 119 -32.73 19.36 -0.92
C MET A 119 -32.15 17.98 -1.26
N GLU A 120 -31.65 17.28 -0.25
CA GLU A 120 -31.09 15.92 -0.31
C GLU A 120 -32.03 14.94 -1.03
N LYS A 121 -33.32 14.97 -0.68
CA LYS A 121 -34.40 14.13 -1.27
C LYS A 121 -34.62 14.33 -2.77
N ARG A 122 -34.09 15.40 -3.34
CA ARG A 122 -34.19 15.71 -4.79
C ARG A 122 -33.15 14.93 -5.59
N PHE A 123 -32.11 14.40 -4.94
CA PHE A 123 -31.07 13.58 -5.54
C PHE A 123 -31.27 12.09 -5.21
N VAL A 124 -30.75 11.21 -6.07
CA VAL A 124 -30.59 9.79 -5.75
C VAL A 124 -29.56 9.70 -4.63
N SER A 125 -29.89 9.03 -3.51
CA SER A 125 -29.06 9.04 -2.29
C SER A 125 -27.59 8.71 -2.58
N THR A 126 -27.35 7.66 -3.37
CA THR A 126 -25.98 7.23 -3.67
C THR A 126 -25.19 8.17 -4.57
N ALA A 127 -25.86 9.05 -5.33
CA ALA A 127 -25.17 10.13 -6.04
C ALA A 127 -24.55 11.15 -5.07
N LEU A 128 -25.17 11.35 -3.89
CA LEU A 128 -24.63 12.18 -2.82
C LEU A 128 -23.59 11.43 -1.99
N GLU A 129 -23.80 10.14 -1.70
CA GLU A 129 -22.91 9.31 -0.87
C GLU A 129 -21.45 9.34 -1.37
N PHE A 130 -21.23 9.29 -2.69
CA PHE A 130 -19.88 9.36 -3.28
C PHE A 130 -19.10 10.65 -2.94
N SER A 131 -19.79 11.71 -2.52
CA SER A 131 -19.19 13.00 -2.11
C SER A 131 -19.58 13.40 -0.68
N THR A 132 -19.93 12.42 0.16
CA THR A 132 -20.35 12.64 1.55
C THR A 132 -19.31 12.10 2.52
N PHE A 133 -18.73 12.99 3.33
CA PHE A 133 -17.70 12.66 4.32
C PHE A 133 -18.10 13.20 5.68
N ASN A 134 -17.93 12.41 6.75
CA ASN A 134 -18.32 12.78 8.12
C ASN A 134 -19.77 13.30 8.25
N GLY A 135 -20.68 12.82 7.40
CA GLY A 135 -22.09 13.25 7.35
C GLY A 135 -22.34 14.62 6.71
N GLN A 136 -21.38 15.18 5.97
CA GLN A 136 -21.52 16.41 5.21
C GLN A 136 -21.23 16.17 3.72
N HIS A 137 -21.99 16.83 2.85
CA HIS A 137 -21.80 16.76 1.39
C HIS A 137 -20.78 17.80 0.92
N TYR A 138 -19.90 17.43 -0.01
CA TYR A 138 -18.82 18.29 -0.52
C TYR A 138 -18.86 18.55 -2.03
N ALA A 139 -19.77 17.89 -2.75
CA ALA A 139 -20.04 18.17 -4.16
C ALA A 139 -21.51 17.92 -4.51
N ILE A 140 -22.00 18.61 -5.54
CA ILE A 140 -23.35 18.43 -6.07
C ILE A 140 -23.27 17.56 -7.33
N PRO A 141 -23.88 16.37 -7.35
CA PRO A 141 -23.86 15.48 -8.51
C PRO A 141 -24.82 15.98 -9.59
N ALA A 142 -24.39 15.95 -10.85
CA ALA A 142 -25.23 16.27 -12.00
C ALA A 142 -25.80 15.00 -12.65
N ASN A 143 -24.99 13.95 -12.76
CA ASN A 143 -25.40 12.64 -13.23
C ASN A 143 -24.76 11.51 -12.41
N LEU A 144 -25.41 10.35 -12.46
CA LEU A 144 -24.82 9.07 -12.13
C LEU A 144 -24.27 8.44 -13.41
N ALA A 145 -23.35 7.51 -13.22
CA ALA A 145 -22.87 6.64 -14.27
C ALA A 145 -22.68 5.21 -13.74
N GLY A 146 -22.82 4.19 -14.59
CA GLY A 146 -22.67 2.78 -14.25
C GLY A 146 -21.92 2.02 -15.34
N VAL A 147 -21.15 0.99 -14.96
CA VAL A 147 -20.35 0.19 -15.90
C VAL A 147 -21.06 -1.11 -16.26
N PHE A 148 -21.21 -1.37 -17.55
CA PHE A 148 -21.99 -2.46 -18.13
C PHE A 148 -21.15 -3.31 -19.09
N LEU A 149 -21.52 -4.59 -19.25
CA LEU A 149 -21.04 -5.41 -20.35
C LEU A 149 -21.93 -5.14 -21.57
N TRP A 150 -21.52 -4.21 -22.42
CA TRP A 150 -22.13 -3.93 -23.71
C TRP A 150 -21.95 -5.12 -24.64
N TYR A 151 -22.95 -5.42 -25.45
CA TYR A 151 -22.86 -6.43 -26.50
C TYR A 151 -23.65 -6.01 -27.75
N ASN A 152 -23.30 -6.64 -28.87
CA ASN A 152 -24.00 -6.49 -30.15
C ASN A 152 -24.95 -7.69 -30.34
N PRO A 153 -26.29 -7.53 -30.16
CA PRO A 153 -27.23 -8.65 -30.24
C PRO A 153 -27.22 -9.36 -31.60
N THR A 154 -27.03 -8.60 -32.68
CA THR A 154 -26.96 -9.13 -34.04
C THR A 154 -25.82 -10.13 -34.21
N LEU A 155 -24.63 -9.87 -33.64
CA LEU A 155 -23.51 -10.81 -33.71
C LEU A 155 -23.76 -12.08 -32.88
N PHE A 156 -24.38 -11.97 -31.71
CA PHE A 156 -24.74 -13.13 -30.89
C PHE A 156 -25.77 -14.03 -31.60
N GLU A 157 -26.83 -13.45 -32.16
CA GLU A 157 -27.86 -14.16 -32.92
C GLU A 157 -27.29 -14.80 -34.20
N GLN A 158 -26.59 -14.04 -35.04
CA GLN A 158 -26.03 -14.51 -36.31
C GLN A 158 -25.02 -15.66 -36.12
N HIS A 159 -24.31 -15.66 -34.99
CA HIS A 159 -23.27 -16.65 -34.72
C HIS A 159 -23.69 -17.74 -33.73
N GLN A 160 -24.94 -17.74 -33.26
CA GLN A 160 -25.50 -18.72 -32.33
C GLN A 160 -24.67 -18.85 -31.04
N VAL A 161 -24.16 -17.72 -30.54
CA VAL A 161 -23.44 -17.65 -29.26
C VAL A 161 -24.45 -17.31 -28.17
N ALA A 162 -24.42 -18.03 -27.05
CA ALA A 162 -25.28 -17.72 -25.91
C ALA A 162 -24.76 -16.49 -25.14
N LEU A 163 -25.67 -15.69 -24.58
CA LEU A 163 -25.31 -14.54 -23.75
C LEU A 163 -24.64 -15.03 -22.45
N PRO A 164 -23.46 -14.51 -22.08
CA PRO A 164 -22.72 -15.00 -20.92
C PRO A 164 -23.29 -14.43 -19.62
N THR A 165 -23.64 -15.33 -18.69
CA THR A 165 -24.11 -14.98 -17.33
C THR A 165 -23.18 -15.50 -16.23
N THR A 166 -22.26 -16.40 -16.58
CA THR A 166 -21.12 -16.86 -15.76
C THR A 166 -19.79 -16.59 -16.46
N TRP A 167 -18.71 -16.56 -15.69
CA TRP A 167 -17.34 -16.36 -16.18
C TRP A 167 -16.94 -17.42 -17.22
N GLU A 168 -17.29 -18.69 -16.97
CA GLU A 168 -17.01 -19.80 -17.87
C GLU A 168 -17.78 -19.66 -19.20
N GLN A 169 -19.00 -19.10 -19.16
CA GLN A 169 -19.75 -18.76 -20.38
C GLN A 169 -19.13 -17.57 -21.12
N LEU A 170 -18.55 -16.59 -20.42
CA LEU A 170 -17.82 -15.48 -21.03
C LEU A 170 -16.59 -15.99 -21.79
N ILE A 171 -15.76 -16.82 -21.15
CA ILE A 171 -14.61 -17.47 -21.80
C ILE A 171 -15.06 -18.35 -22.98
N GLY A 172 -16.16 -19.10 -22.83
CA GLY A 172 -16.76 -19.87 -23.93
C GLY A 172 -17.20 -18.99 -25.12
N ALA A 173 -17.82 -17.84 -24.86
CA ALA A 173 -18.17 -16.86 -25.88
C ALA A 173 -16.92 -16.25 -26.53
N CYS A 174 -15.85 -16.01 -25.76
CA CYS A 174 -14.57 -15.55 -26.29
C CYS A 174 -14.03 -16.49 -27.37
N HIS A 175 -13.93 -17.78 -27.06
CA HIS A 175 -13.48 -18.79 -28.03
C HIS A 175 -14.40 -18.87 -29.25
N ALA A 176 -15.72 -18.80 -29.06
CA ALA A 176 -16.70 -18.89 -30.15
C ALA A 176 -16.61 -17.72 -31.15
N PHE A 177 -16.36 -16.48 -30.69
CA PHE A 177 -16.16 -15.34 -31.58
C PHE A 177 -14.77 -15.31 -32.20
N ARG A 178 -13.71 -15.65 -31.45
CA ARG A 178 -12.33 -15.68 -31.96
C ARG A 178 -12.16 -16.69 -33.10
N GLN A 179 -12.82 -17.85 -33.02
CA GLN A 179 -12.88 -18.84 -34.11
C GLN A 179 -13.56 -18.31 -35.39
N LYS A 180 -14.37 -17.25 -35.29
CA LYS A 180 -15.10 -16.62 -36.40
C LYS A 180 -14.39 -15.36 -36.93
N GLY A 181 -13.21 -15.03 -36.40
CA GLY A 181 -12.45 -13.83 -36.77
C GLY A 181 -13.03 -12.52 -36.20
N ILE A 182 -13.92 -12.61 -35.22
CA ILE A 182 -14.54 -11.46 -34.56
C ILE A 182 -13.79 -11.19 -33.26
N VAL A 183 -13.54 -9.91 -32.95
CA VAL A 183 -12.97 -9.52 -31.66
C VAL A 183 -13.99 -9.84 -30.57
N PRO A 184 -13.72 -10.74 -29.61
CA PRO A 184 -14.78 -11.10 -28.67
C PRO A 184 -15.13 -9.95 -27.74
N ILE A 185 -14.11 -9.28 -27.19
CA ILE A 185 -14.25 -8.15 -26.28
C ILE A 185 -13.31 -7.03 -26.74
N ALA A 186 -13.88 -5.86 -27.06
CA ALA A 186 -13.10 -4.65 -27.24
C ALA A 186 -12.64 -4.12 -25.88
N LEU A 187 -11.35 -3.83 -25.77
CA LEU A 187 -10.72 -3.21 -24.62
C LEU A 187 -9.66 -2.23 -25.13
N GLY A 188 -9.66 -1.01 -24.61
CA GLY A 188 -8.65 0.01 -24.90
C GLY A 188 -7.96 0.39 -23.61
N ASN A 189 -6.97 -0.40 -23.21
CA ASN A 189 -6.38 -0.31 -21.87
C ASN A 189 -5.15 0.60 -21.80
N ARG A 190 -4.78 1.32 -22.88
CA ARG A 190 -3.65 2.28 -22.87
C ARG A 190 -3.74 3.27 -21.71
N ASP A 191 -4.95 3.71 -21.40
CA ASP A 191 -5.25 4.72 -20.38
C ASP A 191 -5.48 4.11 -18.98
N LYS A 192 -5.20 2.81 -18.81
CA LYS A 192 -5.30 1.94 -17.60
C LYS A 192 -6.69 1.79 -16.95
N TRP A 193 -7.48 2.85 -16.84
CA TRP A 193 -8.78 2.82 -16.15
C TRP A 193 -9.80 1.82 -16.72
N PRO A 194 -9.87 1.52 -18.03
CA PRO A 194 -10.81 0.52 -18.54
C PRO A 194 -10.49 -0.91 -18.08
N GLY A 195 -9.21 -1.22 -17.85
CA GLY A 195 -8.77 -2.45 -17.21
C GLY A 195 -9.06 -2.48 -15.71
N GLY A 196 -8.97 -1.32 -15.04
CA GLY A 196 -9.38 -1.16 -13.63
C GLY A 196 -10.81 -1.65 -13.38
N PHE A 197 -11.74 -1.41 -14.30
CA PHE A 197 -13.12 -1.92 -14.21
C PHE A 197 -13.21 -3.46 -14.20
N TRP A 198 -12.35 -4.16 -14.94
CA TRP A 198 -12.30 -5.63 -14.92
C TRP A 198 -11.86 -6.13 -13.55
N PHE A 199 -10.77 -5.59 -13.03
CA PHE A 199 -10.25 -5.98 -11.72
C PHE A 199 -11.25 -5.70 -10.61
N ALA A 200 -11.84 -4.50 -10.59
CA ALA A 200 -12.81 -4.09 -9.61
C ALA A 200 -14.07 -4.98 -9.62
N TYR A 201 -14.63 -5.29 -10.80
CA TYR A 201 -15.75 -6.23 -10.89
C TYR A 201 -15.37 -7.65 -10.45
N LEU A 202 -14.18 -8.13 -10.79
CA LEU A 202 -13.72 -9.46 -10.39
C LEU A 202 -13.57 -9.54 -8.85
N VAL A 203 -12.95 -8.54 -8.21
CA VAL A 203 -12.89 -8.45 -6.74
C VAL A 203 -14.28 -8.45 -6.12
N MET A 204 -15.23 -7.67 -6.64
CA MET A 204 -16.62 -7.67 -6.16
C MET A 204 -17.29 -9.05 -6.30
N ARG A 205 -17.12 -9.74 -7.44
CA ARG A 205 -17.72 -11.07 -7.67
C ARG A 205 -17.08 -12.16 -6.81
N ILE A 206 -15.76 -12.13 -6.62
CA ILE A 206 -15.00 -13.15 -5.88
C ILE A 206 -15.10 -12.92 -4.37
N GLY A 207 -14.66 -11.75 -3.89
CA GLY A 207 -14.60 -11.40 -2.48
C GLY A 207 -15.95 -10.96 -1.88
N GLY A 208 -16.88 -10.50 -2.72
CA GLY A 208 -18.11 -9.85 -2.29
C GLY A 208 -17.95 -8.32 -2.26
N SER A 209 -19.06 -7.60 -2.31
CA SER A 209 -19.08 -6.14 -2.51
C SER A 209 -18.60 -5.32 -1.30
N GLN A 210 -18.24 -5.95 -0.18
CA GLN A 210 -17.55 -5.32 0.94
C GLN A 210 -16.03 -5.53 0.92
N ALA A 211 -15.47 -6.41 0.08
CA ALA A 211 -14.06 -6.82 0.15
C ALA A 211 -13.07 -5.63 0.10
N LEU A 212 -13.32 -4.64 -0.76
CA LEU A 212 -12.49 -3.43 -0.81
C LEU A 212 -12.69 -2.54 0.42
N ALA A 213 -13.93 -2.35 0.89
CA ALA A 213 -14.22 -1.57 2.08
C ALA A 213 -13.61 -2.20 3.34
N ASP A 214 -13.67 -3.52 3.47
CA ASP A 214 -13.06 -4.27 4.57
C ASP A 214 -11.53 -4.13 4.54
N THR A 215 -10.92 -4.20 3.35
CA THR A 215 -9.47 -4.00 3.14
C THR A 215 -9.03 -2.57 3.50
N LEU A 216 -9.76 -1.55 3.03
CA LEU A 216 -9.44 -0.15 3.29
C LEU A 216 -9.61 0.23 4.76
N ASN A 217 -10.63 -0.32 5.42
CA ASN A 217 -10.88 -0.12 6.84
C ASN A 217 -10.11 -1.10 7.75
N GLN A 218 -9.29 -1.99 7.17
CA GLN A 218 -8.53 -3.06 7.84
C GLN A 218 -9.37 -3.93 8.79
N THR A 219 -10.66 -4.12 8.47
CA THR A 219 -11.54 -4.94 9.30
C THR A 219 -11.17 -6.40 9.16
N ASN A 220 -11.18 -7.13 10.28
CA ASN A 220 -10.90 -8.58 10.33
C ASN A 220 -9.52 -8.98 9.78
N GLY A 221 -8.57 -8.04 9.65
CA GLY A 221 -7.24 -8.28 9.07
C GLY A 221 -7.21 -8.34 7.53
N ALA A 222 -8.26 -7.89 6.85
CA ALA A 222 -8.33 -7.88 5.39
C ALA A 222 -7.24 -7.02 4.75
N SER A 223 -6.72 -7.47 3.60
CA SER A 223 -5.60 -6.83 2.90
C SER A 223 -5.68 -6.98 1.38
N PHE A 224 -4.96 -6.13 0.64
CA PHE A 224 -4.83 -6.26 -0.82
C PHE A 224 -4.11 -7.55 -1.25
N SER A 225 -3.42 -8.24 -0.35
CA SER A 225 -2.86 -9.58 -0.56
C SER A 225 -3.88 -10.72 -0.36
N ASP A 226 -5.13 -10.44 0.00
CA ASP A 226 -6.13 -11.48 0.25
C ASP A 226 -6.46 -12.28 -1.02
N PRO A 227 -6.87 -13.56 -0.89
CA PRO A 227 -7.13 -14.44 -2.04
C PRO A 227 -8.10 -13.87 -3.08
N ALA A 228 -9.03 -12.98 -2.70
CA ALA A 228 -9.96 -12.36 -3.64
C ALA A 228 -9.28 -11.42 -4.65
N PHE A 229 -8.23 -10.70 -4.25
CA PHE A 229 -7.48 -9.80 -5.13
C PHE A 229 -6.51 -10.57 -6.04
N VAL A 230 -5.85 -11.60 -5.48
CA VAL A 230 -4.99 -12.51 -6.23
C VAL A 230 -5.79 -13.28 -7.28
N GLU A 231 -6.95 -13.84 -6.91
CA GLU A 231 -7.84 -14.54 -7.86
C GLU A 231 -8.39 -13.58 -8.92
N ALA A 232 -8.74 -12.34 -8.57
CA ALA A 232 -9.15 -11.34 -9.57
C ALA A 232 -8.06 -11.08 -10.63
N GLY A 233 -6.79 -10.99 -10.21
CA GLY A 233 -5.67 -10.92 -11.16
C GLY A 233 -5.52 -12.18 -12.00
N ALA A 234 -5.69 -13.37 -11.42
CA ALA A 234 -5.64 -14.64 -12.14
C ALA A 234 -6.74 -14.75 -13.23
N ARG A 235 -7.96 -14.26 -12.94
CA ARG A 235 -9.06 -14.21 -13.91
C ARG A 235 -8.80 -13.24 -15.06
N ILE A 236 -8.14 -12.10 -14.82
CA ILE A 236 -7.68 -11.24 -15.94
C ILE A 236 -6.73 -12.02 -16.86
N GLN A 237 -5.75 -12.72 -16.30
CA GLN A 237 -4.77 -13.49 -17.09
C GLN A 237 -5.39 -14.69 -17.81
N GLU A 238 -6.41 -15.33 -17.22
CA GLU A 238 -7.23 -16.35 -17.88
C GLU A 238 -7.93 -15.78 -19.13
N ALA A 239 -8.59 -14.62 -19.03
CA ALA A 239 -9.26 -13.98 -20.16
C ALA A 239 -8.29 -13.53 -21.26
N VAL A 240 -7.10 -13.03 -20.89
CA VAL A 240 -6.02 -12.71 -21.84
C VAL A 240 -5.55 -13.97 -22.57
N THR A 241 -5.24 -15.03 -21.83
CA THR A 241 -4.73 -16.30 -22.38
C THR A 241 -5.79 -17.01 -23.23
N ALA A 242 -7.07 -16.87 -22.90
CA ALA A 242 -8.20 -17.37 -23.69
C ALA A 242 -8.42 -16.61 -25.01
N GLY A 243 -7.74 -15.48 -25.22
CA GLY A 243 -7.88 -14.65 -26.41
C GLY A 243 -9.19 -13.85 -26.44
N CYS A 244 -9.71 -13.43 -25.29
CA CYS A 244 -10.93 -12.61 -25.20
C CYS A 244 -10.79 -11.23 -25.84
N PHE A 245 -9.59 -10.64 -25.83
CA PHE A 245 -9.37 -9.26 -26.24
C PHE A 245 -8.85 -9.14 -27.68
N GLY A 246 -9.14 -8.01 -28.33
CA GLY A 246 -8.64 -7.71 -29.69
C GLY A 246 -7.14 -7.45 -29.73
N ASP A 247 -6.51 -7.62 -30.88
CA ASP A 247 -5.05 -7.50 -31.00
C ASP A 247 -4.59 -6.08 -30.64
N GLY A 248 -3.57 -5.94 -29.79
CA GLY A 248 -3.07 -4.63 -29.34
C GLY A 248 -3.96 -3.90 -28.33
N TYR A 249 -4.95 -4.56 -27.72
CA TYR A 249 -5.86 -3.98 -26.73
C TYR A 249 -5.20 -3.16 -25.60
N ASN A 250 -3.97 -3.53 -25.19
CA ASN A 250 -3.22 -2.83 -24.14
C ASN A 250 -2.57 -1.51 -24.59
N GLN A 251 -2.62 -1.21 -25.90
CA GLN A 251 -1.95 -0.07 -26.54
C GLN A 251 -2.93 0.91 -27.22
N ILE A 252 -4.20 0.51 -27.42
CA ILE A 252 -5.25 1.37 -27.97
C ILE A 252 -6.02 2.09 -26.86
N ASP A 253 -6.58 3.25 -27.18
CA ASP A 253 -7.41 4.04 -26.28
C ASP A 253 -8.88 3.59 -26.26
N PHE A 254 -9.65 4.17 -25.32
CA PHE A 254 -11.09 3.95 -25.20
C PHE A 254 -11.84 4.21 -26.53
N GLY A 255 -11.54 5.29 -27.25
CA GLY A 255 -12.22 5.65 -28.50
C GLY A 255 -12.02 4.60 -29.60
N SER A 256 -10.81 4.08 -29.73
CA SER A 256 -10.48 2.98 -30.64
C SER A 256 -11.25 1.70 -30.28
N ALA A 257 -11.39 1.38 -28.99
CA ALA A 257 -12.18 0.23 -28.55
C ALA A 257 -13.70 0.43 -28.76
N GLN A 258 -14.22 1.63 -28.55
CA GLN A 258 -15.61 1.99 -28.86
C GLN A 258 -15.90 1.82 -30.36
N GLN A 259 -14.99 2.23 -31.24
CA GLN A 259 -15.12 2.03 -32.69
C GLN A 259 -15.23 0.54 -33.06
N LEU A 260 -14.51 -0.36 -32.39
CA LEU A 260 -14.60 -1.80 -32.68
C LEU A 260 -16.01 -2.36 -32.40
N LEU A 261 -16.61 -1.99 -31.26
CA LEU A 261 -18.00 -2.39 -30.95
C LEU A 261 -18.99 -1.70 -31.90
N GLY A 262 -18.88 -0.38 -32.06
CA GLY A 262 -19.79 0.43 -32.88
C GLY A 262 -19.80 0.06 -34.36
N SER A 263 -18.66 -0.39 -34.91
CA SER A 263 -18.58 -0.89 -36.29
C SER A 263 -18.94 -2.38 -36.45
N GLY A 264 -19.29 -3.08 -35.38
CA GLY A 264 -19.59 -4.51 -35.41
C GLY A 264 -18.37 -5.41 -35.63
N GLN A 265 -17.16 -4.92 -35.39
CA GLN A 265 -15.93 -5.71 -35.41
C GLN A 265 -15.69 -6.45 -34.08
N ALA A 266 -16.25 -5.93 -32.98
CA ALA A 266 -16.26 -6.57 -31.68
C ALA A 266 -17.67 -6.98 -31.23
N ALA A 267 -17.77 -8.12 -30.53
CA ALA A 267 -19.03 -8.64 -30.01
C ALA A 267 -19.46 -8.01 -28.67
N MET A 268 -18.50 -7.65 -27.82
CA MET A 268 -18.72 -7.07 -26.48
C MET A 268 -17.74 -5.94 -26.13
N GLN A 269 -18.04 -5.16 -25.09
CA GLN A 269 -17.14 -4.19 -24.44
C GLN A 269 -17.56 -4.01 -22.97
N LEU A 270 -16.62 -3.91 -22.03
CA LEU A 270 -16.93 -3.48 -20.65
C LEU A 270 -16.69 -1.97 -20.55
N GLN A 271 -17.74 -1.16 -20.30
CA GLN A 271 -17.65 0.30 -20.31
C GLN A 271 -18.82 0.98 -19.58
N GLY A 272 -18.69 2.26 -19.22
CA GLY A 272 -19.77 3.08 -18.67
C GLY A 272 -20.93 3.40 -19.65
N ASP A 273 -22.05 3.92 -19.13
CA ASP A 273 -23.18 4.46 -19.92
C ASP A 273 -22.80 5.64 -20.83
N TRP A 274 -21.74 6.39 -20.49
CA TRP A 274 -21.14 7.40 -21.36
C TRP A 274 -20.66 6.86 -22.72
N ASN A 275 -20.61 5.54 -22.91
CA ASN A 275 -20.38 4.90 -24.21
C ASN A 275 -21.54 5.12 -25.20
N LEU A 276 -22.79 5.14 -24.71
CA LEU A 276 -24.00 5.04 -25.52
C LEU A 276 -24.27 6.25 -26.44
N PRO A 277 -24.09 7.52 -26.02
CA PRO A 277 -24.42 8.65 -26.90
C PRO A 277 -23.54 8.69 -28.15
N ALA A 278 -22.25 8.37 -28.03
CA ALA A 278 -21.33 8.30 -29.17
C ALA A 278 -21.65 7.10 -30.09
N LEU A 279 -21.94 5.92 -29.51
CA LEU A 279 -22.38 4.75 -30.28
C LEU A 279 -23.64 5.04 -31.11
N ARG A 280 -24.66 5.68 -30.52
CA ARG A 280 -25.89 6.09 -31.23
C ARG A 280 -25.63 7.14 -32.31
N ARG A 281 -24.77 8.12 -32.05
CA ARG A 281 -24.44 9.22 -32.98
C ARG A 281 -23.69 8.72 -34.21
N ASP A 282 -22.65 7.93 -33.99
CA ASP A 282 -21.66 7.58 -35.02
C ASP A 282 -21.99 6.24 -35.70
N TYR A 283 -22.75 5.36 -35.03
CA TYR A 283 -23.12 4.02 -35.53
C TYR A 283 -24.62 3.69 -35.38
N PRO A 284 -25.56 4.56 -35.83
CA PRO A 284 -27.00 4.41 -35.61
C PRO A 284 -27.64 3.15 -36.23
N GLY A 285 -26.92 2.42 -37.08
CA GLY A 285 -27.36 1.18 -37.70
C GLY A 285 -26.93 -0.11 -36.97
N VAL A 286 -26.15 -0.02 -35.89
CA VAL A 286 -25.67 -1.18 -35.14
C VAL A 286 -26.49 -1.36 -33.86
N ALA A 287 -27.05 -2.57 -33.69
CA ALA A 287 -27.78 -2.93 -32.49
C ALA A 287 -26.81 -3.08 -31.31
N ILE A 288 -27.15 -2.44 -30.19
CA ILE A 288 -26.37 -2.45 -28.94
C ILE A 288 -27.35 -2.69 -27.78
N ASP A 289 -26.97 -3.55 -26.85
CA ASP A 289 -27.66 -3.77 -25.57
C ASP A 289 -26.62 -4.11 -24.47
N VAL A 290 -27.05 -4.23 -23.22
CA VAL A 290 -26.20 -4.47 -22.04
C VAL A 290 -26.55 -5.72 -21.24
N LEU A 291 -25.53 -6.29 -20.61
CA LEU A 291 -25.60 -7.34 -19.60
C LEU A 291 -24.96 -6.86 -18.29
N PRO A 292 -25.37 -7.40 -17.12
CA PRO A 292 -24.57 -7.31 -15.90
C PRO A 292 -23.21 -8.01 -16.09
N PHE A 293 -22.19 -7.60 -15.32
CA PHE A 293 -20.93 -8.34 -15.30
C PHE A 293 -21.16 -9.78 -14.77
N PRO A 294 -20.63 -10.83 -15.42
CA PRO A 294 -20.94 -12.23 -15.08
C PRO A 294 -20.66 -12.63 -13.63
N SER A 295 -21.30 -13.72 -13.19
CA SER A 295 -20.95 -14.41 -11.94
C SER A 295 -19.64 -15.19 -12.07
N VAL A 296 -18.91 -15.39 -10.96
CA VAL A 296 -17.70 -16.21 -10.90
C VAL A 296 -17.96 -17.41 -9.99
N ALA A 297 -17.63 -18.63 -10.42
CA ALA A 297 -17.85 -19.83 -9.62
C ALA A 297 -17.12 -19.78 -8.28
N GLY A 298 -17.82 -20.07 -7.18
CA GLY A 298 -17.29 -19.98 -5.81
C GLY A 298 -17.17 -18.55 -5.25
N GLY A 299 -17.47 -17.52 -6.05
CA GLY A 299 -17.47 -16.13 -5.61
C GLY A 299 -18.61 -15.78 -4.64
N LYS A 300 -18.36 -14.80 -3.77
CA LYS A 300 -19.31 -14.32 -2.75
C LYS A 300 -20.23 -13.18 -3.22
N GLY A 301 -19.92 -12.54 -4.35
CA GLY A 301 -20.60 -11.34 -4.83
C GLY A 301 -21.84 -11.58 -5.69
N SER A 302 -22.78 -10.64 -5.66
CA SER A 302 -24.00 -10.70 -6.46
C SER A 302 -23.79 -10.19 -7.88
N THR A 303 -24.53 -10.71 -8.86
CA THR A 303 -24.52 -10.21 -10.24
C THR A 303 -25.24 -8.87 -10.42
N VAL A 304 -26.08 -8.47 -9.46
CA VAL A 304 -26.77 -7.16 -9.46
C VAL A 304 -26.00 -6.07 -8.71
N ASP A 305 -24.86 -6.39 -8.08
CA ASP A 305 -23.96 -5.38 -7.54
C ASP A 305 -23.13 -4.78 -8.68
N MET A 306 -23.02 -3.46 -8.72
CA MET A 306 -22.52 -2.72 -9.87
C MET A 306 -21.39 -1.75 -9.52
N LEU A 307 -20.46 -1.58 -10.45
CA LEU A 307 -19.57 -0.43 -10.47
C LEU A 307 -20.34 0.81 -10.95
N SER A 308 -20.29 1.89 -10.18
CA SER A 308 -21.00 3.13 -10.46
C SER A 308 -20.34 4.30 -9.74
N GLY A 309 -20.50 5.50 -10.28
CA GLY A 309 -19.99 6.74 -9.70
C GLY A 309 -20.82 7.93 -10.14
N THR A 310 -20.39 9.13 -9.76
CA THR A 310 -20.86 10.35 -10.43
C THR A 310 -20.08 10.55 -11.72
N GLY A 311 -20.73 10.78 -12.86
CA GLY A 311 -20.02 11.08 -14.12
C GLY A 311 -19.45 12.50 -14.12
N GLN A 312 -20.27 13.43 -13.64
CA GLN A 312 -19.96 14.81 -13.34
C GLN A 312 -20.60 15.17 -11.98
N ALA A 313 -19.77 15.51 -10.99
CA ALA A 313 -20.17 16.23 -9.77
C ALA A 313 -19.33 17.50 -9.62
N PHE A 314 -19.82 18.49 -8.87
CA PHE A 314 -19.16 19.80 -8.76
C PHE A 314 -18.93 20.19 -7.30
N ALA A 315 -17.66 20.33 -6.93
CA ALA A 315 -17.20 20.73 -5.62
C ALA A 315 -16.90 22.23 -5.56
N ILE A 316 -16.97 22.80 -4.36
CA ILE A 316 -16.75 24.23 -4.11
C ILE A 316 -15.43 24.43 -3.38
N ALA A 317 -14.55 25.26 -3.94
CA ALA A 317 -13.30 25.60 -3.28
C ALA A 317 -13.55 26.41 -2.00
N SER A 318 -12.76 26.18 -0.96
CA SER A 318 -12.92 26.88 0.33
C SER A 318 -12.84 28.40 0.19
N ALA A 319 -12.00 28.89 -0.72
CA ALA A 319 -11.81 30.31 -1.03
C ALA A 319 -12.88 30.92 -1.98
N ALA A 320 -13.82 30.12 -2.50
CA ALA A 320 -14.86 30.60 -3.40
C ALA A 320 -15.79 31.64 -2.73
N PRO A 321 -16.45 32.52 -3.50
CA PRO A 321 -17.47 33.42 -2.97
C PRO A 321 -18.55 32.69 -2.13
N PRO A 322 -19.10 33.29 -1.06
CA PRO A 322 -20.16 32.67 -0.26
C PRO A 322 -21.38 32.25 -1.08
N GLU A 323 -21.73 33.06 -2.09
CA GLU A 323 -22.88 32.88 -2.97
C GLU A 323 -22.78 31.62 -3.87
N THR A 324 -21.59 31.06 -4.02
CA THR A 324 -21.32 29.91 -4.90
C THR A 324 -22.13 28.67 -4.55
N SER A 325 -22.48 28.44 -3.28
CA SER A 325 -23.32 27.29 -2.88
C SER A 325 -24.73 27.41 -3.46
N ALA A 326 -25.40 28.55 -3.24
CA ALA A 326 -26.74 28.80 -3.73
C ALA A 326 -26.82 28.76 -5.27
N ALA A 327 -25.84 29.38 -5.95
CA ALA A 327 -25.77 29.40 -7.42
C ALA A 327 -25.66 27.98 -8.02
N LEU A 328 -24.80 27.13 -7.44
CA LEU A 328 -24.64 25.74 -7.89
C LEU A 328 -25.87 24.87 -7.61
N ILE A 329 -26.50 25.04 -6.44
CA ILE A 329 -27.74 24.32 -6.09
C ILE A 329 -28.87 24.70 -7.06
N GLU A 330 -29.02 25.97 -7.38
CA GLU A 330 -30.03 26.42 -8.35
C GLU A 330 -29.72 25.87 -9.76
N LEU A 331 -28.48 25.98 -10.22
CA LEU A 331 -28.06 25.47 -11.52
C LEU A 331 -28.35 23.97 -11.70
N LEU A 332 -27.94 23.16 -10.73
CA LEU A 332 -27.87 21.70 -10.87
C LEU A 332 -29.09 20.95 -10.33
N SER A 333 -29.94 21.56 -9.51
CA SER A 333 -31.11 20.90 -8.93
C SER A 333 -32.43 21.14 -9.69
N THR A 334 -32.43 21.85 -10.81
CA THR A 334 -33.69 22.16 -11.53
C THR A 334 -34.25 20.95 -12.29
N PRO A 335 -35.59 20.82 -12.38
CA PRO A 335 -36.21 19.79 -13.21
C PRO A 335 -35.80 19.88 -14.69
N SER A 336 -35.56 21.10 -15.18
CA SER A 336 -35.05 21.36 -16.53
C SER A 336 -33.62 20.82 -16.71
N PHE A 337 -32.73 21.04 -15.75
CA PHE A 337 -31.36 20.52 -15.82
C PHE A 337 -31.31 18.99 -15.90
N GLY A 338 -31.96 18.26 -14.99
CA GLY A 338 -32.01 16.79 -15.08
C GLY A 338 -32.68 16.28 -16.36
N GLY A 339 -33.61 17.05 -16.94
CA GLY A 339 -34.19 16.77 -18.26
C GLY A 339 -33.19 16.92 -19.42
N ARG A 340 -32.31 17.94 -19.35
CA ARG A 340 -31.18 18.11 -20.29
C ARG A 340 -30.16 16.98 -20.15
N VAL A 341 -29.87 16.54 -18.92
CA VAL A 341 -28.97 15.40 -18.63
C VAL A 341 -29.51 14.10 -19.24
N LEU A 342 -30.80 13.80 -19.04
CA LEU A 342 -31.44 12.63 -19.65
C LEU A 342 -31.45 12.72 -21.19
N ALA A 343 -31.74 13.89 -21.75
CA ALA A 343 -31.73 14.11 -23.20
C ALA A 343 -30.33 14.01 -23.83
N ALA A 344 -29.27 14.22 -23.04
CA ALA A 344 -27.88 13.98 -23.42
C ALA A 344 -27.48 12.50 -23.35
N GLY A 345 -28.34 11.62 -22.85
CA GLY A 345 -28.13 10.17 -22.76
C GLY A 345 -27.42 9.69 -21.49
N PHE A 346 -27.44 10.49 -20.41
CA PHE A 346 -26.88 10.12 -19.11
C PHE A 346 -27.98 9.90 -18.05
N ILE A 347 -27.65 9.15 -17.00
CA ILE A 347 -28.56 8.91 -15.86
C ILE A 347 -28.58 10.15 -14.96
N PRO A 348 -29.70 10.89 -14.81
CA PRO A 348 -29.73 12.08 -13.94
C PRO A 348 -29.44 11.73 -12.48
N ALA A 349 -28.66 12.57 -11.79
CA ALA A 349 -28.46 12.42 -10.34
C ALA A 349 -29.71 12.85 -9.55
N LEU A 350 -30.66 13.53 -10.19
CA LEU A 350 -31.94 13.93 -9.62
C LEU A 350 -32.98 12.80 -9.70
N THR A 351 -33.90 12.76 -8.74
CA THR A 351 -34.98 11.77 -8.68
C THR A 351 -36.15 12.12 -9.62
N GLY A 352 -36.95 11.11 -9.98
CA GLY A 352 -38.22 11.30 -10.68
C GLY A 352 -38.16 11.30 -12.22
N TYR A 353 -37.04 10.94 -12.82
CA TYR A 353 -36.87 10.87 -14.27
C TYR A 353 -37.24 9.49 -14.83
N VAL A 354 -37.92 9.50 -15.98
CA VAL A 354 -38.32 8.30 -16.75
C VAL A 354 -38.13 8.60 -18.24
N THR A 355 -37.84 7.56 -19.02
CA THR A 355 -37.57 7.67 -20.46
C THR A 355 -38.42 6.69 -21.26
N GLY A 356 -38.71 7.05 -22.51
CA GLY A 356 -39.41 6.19 -23.46
C GLY A 356 -38.50 5.24 -24.25
N ASP A 357 -37.18 5.45 -24.18
CA ASP A 357 -36.19 4.56 -24.82
C ASP A 357 -35.98 3.29 -23.96
N PRO A 358 -36.16 2.07 -24.51
CA PRO A 358 -36.04 0.85 -23.73
C PRO A 358 -34.65 0.56 -23.16
N LEU A 359 -33.58 0.98 -23.85
CA LEU A 359 -32.19 0.77 -23.40
C LEU A 359 -31.85 1.77 -22.30
N ASP A 360 -32.21 3.04 -22.46
CA ASP A 360 -32.00 4.05 -21.41
C ASP A 360 -32.77 3.67 -20.15
N GLN A 361 -34.02 3.21 -20.29
CA GLN A 361 -34.83 2.76 -19.17
C GLN A 361 -34.24 1.51 -18.49
N LYS A 362 -33.60 0.62 -19.25
CA LYS A 362 -32.87 -0.55 -18.74
C LYS A 362 -31.63 -0.11 -17.93
N LEU A 363 -30.80 0.77 -18.46
CA LEU A 363 -29.61 1.32 -17.77
C LEU A 363 -30.00 1.99 -16.44
N ILE A 364 -31.00 2.87 -16.46
CA ILE A 364 -31.53 3.53 -15.26
C ILE A 364 -32.04 2.49 -14.26
N SER A 365 -32.78 1.47 -14.71
CA SER A 365 -33.32 0.43 -13.82
C SER A 365 -32.26 -0.47 -13.20
N MET A 366 -31.15 -0.71 -13.90
CA MET A 366 -30.04 -1.50 -13.38
C MET A 366 -29.30 -0.74 -12.28
N VAL A 367 -28.94 0.53 -12.50
CA VAL A 367 -28.28 1.36 -11.48
C VAL A 367 -29.19 1.60 -10.28
N ALA A 368 -30.45 1.97 -10.50
CA ALA A 368 -31.41 2.22 -9.41
C ALA A 368 -31.85 0.95 -8.67
N GLY A 369 -31.65 -0.24 -9.26
CA GLY A 369 -32.00 -1.54 -8.67
C GLY A 369 -30.82 -2.28 -8.02
N ALA A 370 -29.59 -1.76 -8.12
CA ALA A 370 -28.40 -2.39 -7.58
C ALA A 370 -28.38 -2.31 -6.04
N PRO A 371 -28.23 -3.44 -5.30
CA PRO A 371 -28.11 -3.42 -3.85
C PRO A 371 -26.82 -2.77 -3.34
N THR A 372 -25.80 -2.69 -4.18
CA THR A 372 -24.54 -1.99 -3.90
C THR A 372 -24.02 -1.33 -5.18
N LEU A 373 -23.68 -0.05 -5.06
CA LEU A 373 -23.03 0.76 -6.08
C LEU A 373 -21.62 1.08 -5.58
N GLN A 374 -20.64 0.41 -6.15
CA GLN A 374 -19.22 0.53 -5.78
C GLN A 374 -18.54 1.57 -6.66
N LEU A 375 -17.94 2.60 -6.05
CA LEU A 375 -17.12 3.58 -6.78
C LEU A 375 -15.91 2.90 -7.42
N TYR A 376 -15.51 3.37 -8.60
CA TYR A 376 -14.34 2.83 -9.30
C TYR A 376 -13.10 2.91 -8.41
N PHE A 377 -12.27 1.87 -8.43
CA PHE A 377 -11.18 1.72 -7.46
C PHE A 377 -10.19 2.89 -7.56
N ASP A 378 -9.84 3.33 -8.76
CA ASP A 378 -8.97 4.49 -9.02
C ASP A 378 -9.52 5.83 -8.49
N GLN A 379 -10.84 5.96 -8.33
CA GLN A 379 -11.49 7.15 -7.76
C GLN A 379 -11.74 7.05 -6.25
N LEU A 380 -11.99 5.84 -5.75
CA LEU A 380 -12.18 5.57 -4.33
C LEU A 380 -10.86 5.57 -3.55
N LEU A 381 -9.83 4.96 -4.12
CA LEU A 381 -8.52 4.78 -3.49
C LEU A 381 -7.79 6.12 -3.32
N PRO A 382 -6.97 6.29 -2.26
CA PRO A 382 -6.03 7.40 -2.17
C PRO A 382 -5.01 7.36 -3.34
N PRO A 383 -4.45 8.50 -3.78
CA PRO A 383 -3.71 8.61 -5.05
C PRO A 383 -2.60 7.58 -5.27
N ALA A 384 -1.80 7.25 -4.25
CA ALA A 384 -0.73 6.25 -4.35
C ALA A 384 -1.27 4.82 -4.57
N LEU A 385 -2.38 4.46 -3.90
CA LEU A 385 -3.05 3.18 -4.11
C LEU A 385 -3.73 3.15 -5.48
N ALA A 386 -4.30 4.26 -5.93
CA ALA A 386 -4.94 4.38 -7.23
C ALA A 386 -3.94 4.15 -8.38
N ASP A 387 -2.76 4.79 -8.37
CA ASP A 387 -1.74 4.53 -9.39
C ASP A 387 -1.17 3.11 -9.29
N ALA A 388 -0.92 2.59 -8.08
CA ALA A 388 -0.48 1.22 -7.89
C ALA A 388 -1.52 0.20 -8.42
N HIS A 389 -2.81 0.43 -8.20
CA HIS A 389 -3.91 -0.36 -8.74
C HIS A 389 -3.98 -0.30 -10.27
N LEU A 390 -3.95 0.90 -10.85
CA LEU A 390 -4.01 1.09 -12.30
C LEU A 390 -2.79 0.48 -13.01
N THR A 391 -1.59 0.69 -12.45
CA THR A 391 -0.33 0.19 -13.02
C THR A 391 -0.23 -1.33 -12.91
N SER A 392 -0.53 -1.91 -11.75
CA SER A 392 -0.50 -3.37 -11.57
C SER A 392 -1.56 -4.07 -12.43
N THR A 393 -2.77 -3.49 -12.54
CA THR A 393 -3.82 -4.01 -13.43
C THR A 393 -3.40 -3.96 -14.90
N TYR A 394 -2.77 -2.87 -15.35
CA TYR A 394 -2.21 -2.78 -16.70
C TYR A 394 -1.17 -3.88 -16.99
N GLN A 395 -0.31 -4.18 -16.01
CA GLN A 395 0.72 -5.22 -16.13
C GLN A 395 0.17 -6.64 -16.02
N LEU A 396 -0.95 -6.85 -15.30
CA LEU A 396 -1.69 -8.12 -15.33
C LEU A 396 -2.24 -8.42 -16.72
N PHE A 397 -2.80 -7.41 -17.39
CA PHE A 397 -3.22 -7.51 -18.79
C PHE A 397 -2.02 -7.80 -19.71
N ASP A 398 -0.89 -7.10 -19.53
CA ASP A 398 0.32 -7.31 -20.33
C ASP A 398 1.04 -8.66 -20.06
N LEU A 399 0.57 -9.44 -19.08
CA LEU A 399 1.22 -10.65 -18.55
C LEU A 399 2.65 -10.40 -18.02
N THR A 400 2.96 -9.17 -17.58
CA THR A 400 4.29 -8.77 -17.07
C THR A 400 4.39 -8.81 -15.54
N LEU A 401 3.27 -8.88 -14.82
CA LEU A 401 3.22 -9.24 -13.40
C LEU A 401 2.40 -10.52 -13.18
N THR A 402 2.75 -11.29 -12.15
CA THR A 402 1.87 -12.35 -11.63
C THR A 402 0.76 -11.76 -10.74
N PRO A 403 -0.35 -12.49 -10.50
CA PRO A 403 -1.45 -11.99 -9.67
C PRO A 403 -1.04 -11.67 -8.22
N VAL A 404 -0.10 -12.43 -7.67
CA VAL A 404 0.49 -12.17 -6.34
C VAL A 404 1.35 -10.90 -6.35
N GLN A 405 2.17 -10.69 -7.39
CA GLN A 405 2.97 -9.47 -7.51
C GLN A 405 2.10 -8.22 -7.66
N ALA A 406 1.00 -8.31 -8.43
CA ALA A 406 0.05 -7.21 -8.58
C ALA A 406 -0.69 -6.89 -7.27
N ALA A 407 -1.20 -7.90 -6.58
CA ALA A 407 -1.80 -7.77 -5.26
C ALA A 407 -0.84 -7.13 -4.24
N ASN A 408 0.40 -7.61 -4.20
CA ASN A 408 1.45 -7.03 -3.39
C ASN A 408 1.72 -5.57 -3.78
N MET A 409 1.84 -5.22 -5.07
CA MET A 409 2.09 -3.85 -5.54
C MET A 409 1.01 -2.85 -5.05
N VAL A 410 -0.26 -3.26 -4.98
CA VAL A 410 -1.31 -2.40 -4.40
C VAL A 410 -1.17 -2.27 -2.88
N ALA A 411 -0.80 -3.35 -2.18
CA ALA A 411 -0.41 -3.27 -0.77
C ALA A 411 0.81 -2.35 -0.55
N LEU A 412 1.79 -2.33 -1.47
CA LEU A 412 2.93 -1.41 -1.44
C LEU A 412 2.49 0.05 -1.62
N GLY A 413 1.57 0.32 -2.54
CA GLY A 413 0.97 1.63 -2.74
C GLY A 413 0.25 2.15 -1.49
N ALA A 414 -0.36 1.23 -0.70
CA ALA A 414 -0.97 1.57 0.58
C ALA A 414 0.05 2.06 1.62
N LEU A 415 1.28 1.54 1.57
CA LEU A 415 2.38 1.94 2.44
C LEU A 415 3.11 3.20 1.94
N GLN A 416 3.14 3.46 0.62
CA GLN A 416 3.63 4.72 0.08
C GLN A 416 2.73 5.92 0.44
N GLY A 417 1.44 5.68 0.71
CA GLY A 417 0.55 6.67 1.33
C GLY A 417 0.90 7.02 2.79
N LEU A 418 1.87 6.33 3.41
CA LEU A 418 2.36 6.55 4.77
C LEU A 418 3.73 7.26 4.76
N GLU A 419 3.82 8.44 4.12
CA GLU A 419 5.07 9.21 4.09
C GLU A 419 5.69 9.36 5.50
N GLY A 420 6.89 8.81 5.67
CA GLY A 420 7.67 8.91 6.91
C GLY A 420 7.64 7.71 7.86
N ALA A 421 6.92 6.63 7.56
CA ALA A 421 6.97 5.40 8.37
C ALA A 421 8.24 4.56 8.09
N THR A 422 9.00 4.24 9.13
CA THR A 422 10.19 3.37 9.09
C THR A 422 9.93 2.03 9.77
N LEU A 423 10.75 1.02 9.48
CA LEU A 423 10.69 -0.27 10.20
C LEU A 423 10.81 -0.07 11.72
N ARG A 424 11.77 0.74 12.18
CA ARG A 424 12.01 1.01 13.62
C ARG A 424 10.85 1.70 14.32
N ASP A 425 10.17 2.62 13.64
CA ASP A 425 9.04 3.35 14.23
C ASP A 425 7.81 2.45 14.35
N LEU A 426 7.56 1.58 13.37
CA LEU A 426 6.44 0.64 13.43
C LEU A 426 6.72 -0.51 14.41
N ALA A 427 7.93 -1.08 14.43
CA ALA A 427 8.34 -2.07 15.43
C ALA A 427 8.20 -1.54 16.87
N ALA A 428 8.61 -0.28 17.10
CA ALA A 428 8.45 0.36 18.40
C ALA A 428 6.97 0.52 18.81
N ARG A 429 6.05 0.77 17.87
CA ARG A 429 4.59 0.80 18.14
C ARG A 429 4.05 -0.58 18.53
N GLN A 430 4.62 -1.66 17.99
CA GLN A 430 4.31 -3.04 18.38
C GLN A 430 5.02 -3.48 19.67
N GLY A 431 5.79 -2.60 20.33
CA GLY A 431 6.51 -2.93 21.56
C GLY A 431 7.74 -3.83 21.38
N MET A 432 8.22 -4.00 20.15
CA MET A 432 9.35 -4.85 19.80
C MET A 432 10.52 -4.07 19.19
N LEU A 433 11.67 -4.75 19.10
CA LEU A 433 12.84 -4.27 18.37
C LEU A 433 12.90 -4.88 16.97
N ILE A 434 13.41 -4.10 16.02
CA ILE A 434 13.84 -4.58 14.72
C ILE A 434 15.29 -4.18 14.49
N GLY A 435 16.13 -5.16 14.18
CA GLY A 435 17.56 -4.99 14.09
C GLY A 435 18.21 -5.66 12.89
N ALA A 436 19.50 -5.39 12.73
CA ALA A 436 20.35 -6.07 11.77
C ALA A 436 21.73 -6.35 12.36
N ALA A 437 22.35 -7.46 11.93
CA ALA A 437 23.77 -7.67 12.12
C ALA A 437 24.59 -6.70 11.26
N VAL A 438 25.75 -6.28 11.79
CA VAL A 438 26.59 -5.25 11.15
C VAL A 438 28.06 -5.59 11.14
N ILE A 439 28.70 -5.38 9.99
CA ILE A 439 30.15 -5.41 9.79
C ILE A 439 30.74 -4.00 9.83
N ILE A 440 31.97 -3.90 10.35
CA ILE A 440 32.58 -2.62 10.72
C ILE A 440 32.95 -1.73 9.53
N ASP A 441 33.43 -2.32 8.43
CA ASP A 441 33.97 -1.57 7.30
C ASP A 441 32.95 -0.71 6.56
N PRO A 442 31.78 -1.21 6.10
CA PRO A 442 30.77 -0.36 5.50
C PRO A 442 30.09 0.55 6.54
N LEU A 443 30.01 0.16 7.82
CA LEU A 443 29.49 1.05 8.87
C LEU A 443 30.37 2.30 9.04
N ARG A 444 31.69 2.16 8.95
CA ARG A 444 32.65 3.29 8.98
C ARG A 444 32.72 4.07 7.67
N ASN A 445 32.62 3.39 6.52
CA ASN A 445 33.07 3.94 5.24
C ASN A 445 31.99 4.10 4.16
N ASP A 446 30.80 3.50 4.29
CA ASP A 446 29.65 3.74 3.39
C ASP A 446 28.56 4.54 4.13
N SER A 447 28.38 5.79 3.71
CA SER A 447 27.35 6.66 4.28
C SER A 447 25.93 6.17 4.02
N ARG A 448 25.70 5.36 2.98
CA ARG A 448 24.39 4.74 2.70
C ARG A 448 24.09 3.60 3.65
N TYR A 449 25.12 2.84 4.06
CA TYR A 449 24.99 1.77 5.05
C TYR A 449 24.59 2.35 6.40
N SER A 450 25.36 3.31 6.91
CA SER A 450 25.08 3.98 8.19
C SER A 450 23.77 4.78 8.18
N ALA A 451 23.43 5.46 7.07
CA ALA A 451 22.14 6.16 6.94
C ALA A 451 20.93 5.21 6.89
N THR A 452 20.99 4.12 6.12
CA THR A 452 19.89 3.14 6.05
C THR A 452 19.73 2.40 7.38
N LEU A 453 20.83 1.96 8.00
CA LEU A 453 20.81 1.32 9.32
C LEU A 453 20.18 2.23 10.38
N SER A 454 20.60 3.50 10.45
CA SER A 454 20.07 4.46 11.44
C SER A 454 18.64 4.91 11.18
N ARG A 455 18.20 4.95 9.92
CA ARG A 455 16.81 5.24 9.55
C ARG A 455 15.87 4.09 9.92
N GLU A 456 16.26 2.85 9.67
CA GLU A 456 15.31 1.72 9.66
C GLU A 456 15.34 0.83 10.89
N PHE A 457 16.44 0.77 11.65
CA PHE A 457 16.59 -0.20 12.74
C PHE A 457 16.72 0.47 14.10
N ASN A 458 16.15 -0.15 15.15
CA ASN A 458 16.29 0.27 16.55
C ASN A 458 17.13 -0.72 17.38
N MET A 459 17.74 -1.71 16.72
CA MET A 459 18.69 -2.65 17.31
C MET A 459 19.82 -2.97 16.32
N LEU A 460 21.00 -3.31 16.82
CA LEU A 460 22.06 -3.92 16.00
C LEU A 460 22.81 -5.03 16.74
N THR A 461 23.46 -5.90 15.96
CA THR A 461 24.34 -6.98 16.44
C THR A 461 25.73 -6.82 15.81
N PRO A 462 26.83 -6.69 16.57
CA PRO A 462 28.18 -6.66 16.00
C PRO A 462 28.55 -8.04 15.44
N GLU A 463 28.44 -8.23 14.12
CA GLU A 463 28.46 -9.54 13.45
C GLU A 463 29.79 -10.31 13.64
N MET A 464 30.89 -9.56 13.66
CA MET A 464 32.25 -10.10 13.79
C MET A 464 33.02 -9.49 14.96
N ALA A 465 32.77 -8.23 15.31
CA ALA A 465 33.63 -7.46 16.21
C ALA A 465 33.64 -7.93 17.68
N LEU A 466 32.71 -8.78 18.09
CA LEU A 466 32.67 -9.39 19.44
C LEU A 466 33.04 -10.88 19.46
N LYS A 467 33.35 -11.48 18.30
CA LYS A 467 33.81 -12.88 18.23
C LYS A 467 35.21 -13.01 18.80
N TRP A 468 35.53 -14.21 19.30
CA TRP A 468 36.75 -14.48 20.08
C TRP A 468 38.05 -14.14 19.33
N ASP A 469 38.13 -14.48 18.05
CA ASP A 469 39.26 -14.19 17.16
C ASP A 469 39.49 -12.68 16.95
N ALA A 470 38.42 -11.90 16.87
CA ALA A 470 38.46 -10.44 16.72
C ALA A 470 38.73 -9.72 18.06
N ILE A 471 37.98 -10.05 19.12
CA ILE A 471 37.98 -9.29 20.39
C ILE A 471 39.13 -9.69 21.31
N HIS A 472 39.61 -10.94 21.23
CA HIS A 472 40.66 -11.51 22.10
C HIS A 472 41.76 -12.23 21.28
N PRO A 473 42.40 -11.56 20.30
CA PRO A 473 43.26 -12.19 19.28
C PRO A 473 44.54 -12.83 19.84
N ALA A 474 45.01 -12.41 21.02
CA ALA A 474 46.15 -13.00 21.73
C ALA A 474 45.85 -13.06 23.23
N GLN A 475 46.44 -14.03 23.94
CA GLN A 475 46.11 -14.38 25.33
C GLN A 475 46.09 -13.20 26.33
N ASP A 476 46.97 -12.22 26.15
CA ASP A 476 47.08 -11.04 27.02
C ASP A 476 46.64 -9.73 26.30
N THR A 477 45.87 -9.82 25.22
CA THR A 477 45.53 -8.68 24.35
C THR A 477 44.09 -8.72 23.85
N TYR A 478 43.32 -7.67 24.15
CA TYR A 478 42.00 -7.42 23.60
C TYR A 478 42.02 -6.28 22.58
N ALA A 479 41.18 -6.38 21.55
CA ALA A 479 41.07 -5.39 20.47
C ALA A 479 39.64 -4.80 20.41
N PHE A 480 39.37 -3.81 21.25
CA PHE A 480 38.02 -3.27 21.45
C PHE A 480 37.58 -2.21 20.42
N ASP A 481 38.47 -1.68 19.58
CA ASP A 481 38.21 -0.48 18.77
C ASP A 481 37.01 -0.61 17.80
N ASP A 482 36.78 -1.80 17.26
CA ASP A 482 35.68 -2.08 16.33
C ASP A 482 34.35 -2.26 17.06
N ALA A 483 34.34 -3.04 18.14
CA ALA A 483 33.16 -3.22 18.99
C ALA A 483 32.75 -1.90 19.68
N ASP A 484 33.72 -1.11 20.17
CA ASP A 484 33.48 0.23 20.72
C ASP A 484 32.85 1.16 19.68
N TYR A 485 33.33 1.15 18.44
CA TYR A 485 32.75 1.96 17.36
C TYR A 485 31.28 1.59 17.12
N ILE A 486 30.96 0.30 17.02
CA ILE A 486 29.59 -0.18 16.80
C ILE A 486 28.67 0.16 17.98
N VAL A 487 29.13 -0.05 19.22
CA VAL A 487 28.36 0.27 20.44
C VAL A 487 28.21 1.80 20.65
N ASN A 488 29.16 2.61 20.18
CA ASN A 488 29.04 4.08 20.15
C ASN A 488 28.06 4.55 19.06
N PHE A 489 28.06 3.91 17.89
CA PHE A 489 27.08 4.18 16.82
C PHE A 489 25.65 3.89 17.32
N ALA A 490 25.44 2.70 17.91
CA ALA A 490 24.15 2.32 18.47
C ALA A 490 23.63 3.33 19.51
N ALA A 491 24.48 3.73 20.46
CA ALA A 491 24.14 4.75 21.46
C ALA A 491 23.80 6.12 20.83
N THR A 492 24.46 6.50 19.75
CA THR A 492 24.24 7.77 19.04
C THR A 492 22.91 7.79 18.28
N HIS A 493 22.48 6.64 17.75
CA HIS A 493 21.25 6.50 16.96
C HIS A 493 20.06 5.89 17.74
N GLY A 494 20.17 5.82 19.07
CA GLY A 494 19.11 5.33 19.95
C GLY A 494 18.74 3.87 19.69
N MET A 495 19.74 3.01 19.49
CA MET A 495 19.57 1.58 19.25
C MET A 495 19.94 0.75 20.47
N ALA A 496 19.25 -0.38 20.65
CA ALA A 496 19.73 -1.46 21.49
C ALA A 496 20.91 -2.20 20.84
N VAL A 497 21.79 -2.79 21.65
CA VAL A 497 22.84 -3.70 21.16
C VAL A 497 22.60 -5.11 21.70
N ARG A 498 22.69 -6.08 20.78
CA ARG A 498 22.82 -7.51 21.04
C ARG A 498 24.28 -7.91 20.85
N GLY A 499 24.92 -8.35 21.92
CA GLY A 499 26.30 -8.82 21.88
C GLY A 499 26.36 -10.29 21.47
N HIS A 500 26.98 -10.56 20.33
CA HIS A 500 27.14 -11.90 19.77
C HIS A 500 28.64 -12.16 19.52
N THR A 501 29.29 -13.10 20.19
CA THR A 501 28.81 -14.00 21.26
C THR A 501 29.93 -14.28 22.25
N LEU A 502 29.58 -14.55 23.52
CA LEU A 502 30.57 -14.79 24.58
C LEU A 502 31.20 -16.19 24.51
N VAL A 503 30.49 -17.19 23.98
CA VAL A 503 30.98 -18.57 23.85
C VAL A 503 30.46 -19.20 22.58
N TRP A 504 31.38 -19.63 21.72
CA TRP A 504 31.08 -20.37 20.49
C TRP A 504 32.11 -21.48 20.28
N HIS A 505 31.82 -22.36 19.32
CA HIS A 505 32.73 -23.43 18.90
C HIS A 505 33.64 -23.01 17.72
N ASN A 506 33.22 -22.00 16.96
CA ASN A 506 33.88 -21.46 15.78
C ASN A 506 34.53 -20.09 16.08
N GLN A 507 35.37 -19.59 15.17
CA GLN A 507 36.05 -18.29 15.28
C GLN A 507 36.80 -18.07 16.60
N LEU A 508 37.48 -19.13 17.05
CA LEU A 508 38.37 -19.10 18.20
C LEU A 508 39.80 -18.71 17.75
N PRO A 509 40.54 -17.89 18.51
CA PRO A 509 41.88 -17.46 18.14
C PRO A 509 42.88 -18.62 18.26
N ALA A 510 43.91 -18.61 17.41
CA ALA A 510 44.91 -19.69 17.33
C ALA A 510 45.54 -20.08 18.68
N TRP A 511 45.73 -19.13 19.61
CA TRP A 511 46.31 -19.39 20.93
C TRP A 511 45.41 -20.24 21.84
N LEU A 512 44.10 -20.29 21.59
CA LEU A 512 43.14 -21.06 22.38
C LEU A 512 43.15 -22.56 22.01
N HIS A 513 43.77 -22.96 20.90
CA HIS A 513 43.93 -24.36 20.49
C HIS A 513 45.07 -25.10 21.20
N GLN A 514 45.61 -24.55 22.28
CA GLN A 514 46.65 -25.17 23.10
C GLN A 514 46.06 -26.18 24.12
N ASN A 515 46.92 -27.05 24.65
CA ASN A 515 46.53 -28.01 25.70
C ASN A 515 46.40 -27.31 27.05
N PHE A 516 45.18 -26.89 27.41
CA PHE A 516 44.85 -26.35 28.72
C PHE A 516 44.35 -27.45 29.67
N THR A 517 44.64 -27.31 30.97
CA THR A 517 43.88 -28.03 32.01
C THR A 517 42.49 -27.41 32.15
N ARG A 518 41.57 -28.16 32.75
CA ARG A 518 40.21 -27.69 33.09
C ARG A 518 40.23 -26.33 33.81
N ASP A 519 41.05 -26.20 34.84
CA ASP A 519 41.10 -24.98 35.66
C ASP A 519 41.67 -23.79 34.89
N GLN A 520 42.64 -24.01 33.99
CA GLN A 520 43.17 -22.98 33.10
C GLN A 520 42.12 -22.50 32.11
N LEU A 521 41.39 -23.41 31.45
CA LEU A 521 40.38 -23.03 30.46
C LEU A 521 39.15 -22.38 31.12
N LEU A 522 38.76 -22.83 32.32
CA LEU A 522 37.75 -22.15 33.14
C LEU A 522 38.18 -20.73 33.50
N ALA A 523 39.44 -20.52 33.91
CA ALA A 523 39.97 -19.19 34.21
C ALA A 523 39.97 -18.28 32.97
N ILE A 524 40.42 -18.79 31.81
CA ILE A 524 40.41 -18.07 30.53
C ILE A 524 38.99 -17.66 30.12
N LEU A 525 38.03 -18.60 30.15
CA LEU A 525 36.63 -18.34 29.80
C LEU A 525 36.01 -17.31 30.76
N ARG A 526 36.28 -17.46 32.06
CA ARG A 526 35.84 -16.53 33.10
C ARG A 526 36.36 -15.13 32.86
N ASP A 527 37.68 -14.98 32.73
CA ASP A 527 38.31 -13.68 32.60
C ASP A 527 37.91 -12.99 31.29
N HIS A 528 37.66 -13.74 30.21
CA HIS A 528 37.05 -13.22 28.99
C HIS A 528 35.64 -12.64 29.23
N ILE A 529 34.74 -13.42 29.85
CA ILE A 529 33.37 -12.96 30.11
C ILE A 529 33.35 -11.74 31.02
N PHE A 530 34.12 -11.75 32.13
CA PHE A 530 34.24 -10.59 33.01
C PHE A 530 34.82 -9.35 32.30
N THR A 531 35.78 -9.52 31.39
CA THR A 531 36.41 -8.40 30.66
C THR A 531 35.47 -7.83 29.60
N VAL A 532 34.86 -8.67 28.76
CA VAL A 532 34.01 -8.24 27.64
C VAL A 532 32.66 -7.71 28.13
N VAL A 533 31.96 -8.46 29.00
CA VAL A 533 30.68 -7.99 29.58
C VAL A 533 30.92 -6.78 30.48
N GLY A 534 32.02 -6.77 31.25
CA GLY A 534 32.35 -5.66 32.15
C GLY A 534 32.66 -4.35 31.42
N ARG A 535 33.27 -4.40 30.23
CA ARG A 535 33.47 -3.21 29.39
C ARG A 535 32.16 -2.60 28.91
N TYR A 536 31.17 -3.43 28.61
CA TYR A 536 29.90 -3.02 27.99
C TYR A 536 28.71 -3.05 28.95
N GLN A 537 28.95 -3.13 30.25
CA GLN A 537 27.93 -3.11 31.30
C GLN A 537 26.97 -1.91 31.12
N GLY A 538 25.67 -2.17 31.07
CA GLY A 538 24.63 -1.17 30.83
C GLY A 538 24.60 -0.57 29.41
N ARG A 539 25.49 -1.00 28.49
CA ARG A 539 25.56 -0.54 27.09
C ARG A 539 25.14 -1.61 26.09
N ILE A 540 25.43 -2.89 26.37
CA ILE A 540 24.89 -4.03 25.64
C ILE A 540 23.78 -4.64 26.50
N ARG A 541 22.55 -4.66 25.97
CA ARG A 541 21.35 -5.06 26.73
C ARG A 541 21.02 -6.54 26.57
N TYR A 542 21.40 -7.14 25.45
CA TYR A 542 21.14 -8.54 25.12
C TYR A 542 22.48 -9.22 24.86
N TRP A 543 22.70 -10.41 25.40
CA TRP A 543 23.90 -11.21 25.12
C TRP A 543 23.52 -12.60 24.66
N ASP A 544 24.05 -13.01 23.51
CA ASP A 544 24.18 -14.41 23.14
C ASP A 544 25.36 -14.98 23.93
N VAL A 545 25.03 -15.60 25.06
CA VAL A 545 26.03 -16.09 26.01
C VAL A 545 26.69 -17.35 25.48
N VAL A 546 25.88 -18.26 24.92
CA VAL A 546 26.37 -19.47 24.26
C VAL A 546 25.64 -19.62 22.93
N ASN A 547 26.43 -19.73 21.88
CA ASN A 547 25.97 -19.94 20.51
C ASN A 547 26.23 -21.40 20.08
N GLU A 548 25.22 -22.05 19.49
CA GLU A 548 25.32 -23.34 18.78
C GLU A 548 26.00 -24.48 19.57
N ALA A 549 25.64 -24.63 20.86
CA ALA A 549 26.12 -25.75 21.68
C ALA A 549 25.43 -27.08 21.35
N ILE A 550 24.34 -27.08 20.58
CA ILE A 550 23.68 -28.29 20.08
C ILE A 550 24.22 -28.59 18.68
N ALA A 551 24.59 -29.85 18.46
CA ALA A 551 24.94 -30.41 17.16
C ALA A 551 23.68 -30.79 16.38
N ASP A 552 23.83 -31.01 15.08
CA ASP A 552 22.70 -31.20 14.17
C ASP A 552 22.00 -32.58 14.39
N ASP A 553 22.66 -33.49 15.12
CA ASP A 553 22.11 -34.75 15.63
C ASP A 553 21.39 -34.63 17.00
N GLY A 554 21.31 -33.42 17.57
CA GLY A 554 20.74 -33.15 18.90
C GLY A 554 21.66 -33.46 20.08
N SER A 555 22.93 -33.82 19.86
CA SER A 555 23.93 -33.95 20.92
C SER A 555 24.55 -32.62 21.31
N LEU A 556 25.37 -32.57 22.38
CA LEU A 556 26.20 -31.41 22.66
C LEU A 556 27.38 -31.38 21.68
N ARG A 557 27.55 -30.27 20.97
CA ARG A 557 28.55 -30.08 19.90
C ARG A 557 29.96 -30.24 20.43
N ASP A 558 30.75 -31.14 19.84
CA ASP A 558 32.14 -31.36 20.24
C ASP A 558 33.00 -30.11 20.02
N ASN A 559 33.54 -29.56 21.09
CA ASN A 559 34.36 -28.36 21.10
C ASN A 559 35.33 -28.37 22.29
N ILE A 560 36.27 -27.41 22.34
CA ILE A 560 37.28 -27.36 23.41
C ILE A 560 36.67 -27.18 24.80
N TRP A 561 35.62 -26.38 24.94
CA TRP A 561 34.91 -26.16 26.20
C TRP A 561 34.28 -27.46 26.70
N LEU A 562 33.55 -28.18 25.83
CA LEU A 562 32.94 -29.46 26.18
C LEU A 562 33.99 -30.55 26.53
N ARG A 563 35.10 -30.63 25.78
CA ARG A 563 36.15 -31.64 26.01
C ARG A 563 36.98 -31.42 27.26
N VAL A 564 37.32 -30.16 27.57
CA VAL A 564 38.28 -29.82 28.63
C VAL A 564 37.56 -29.42 29.92
N ILE A 565 36.43 -28.75 29.83
CA ILE A 565 35.61 -28.36 30.99
C ILE A 565 34.52 -29.41 31.21
N GLY A 566 33.71 -29.70 30.20
CA GLY A 566 32.44 -30.44 30.35
C GLY A 566 31.22 -29.52 30.22
N PRO A 567 30.00 -30.08 30.13
CA PRO A 567 28.78 -29.34 29.79
C PRO A 567 28.47 -28.14 30.70
N GLU A 568 28.98 -28.15 31.93
CA GLU A 568 28.87 -27.05 32.89
C GLU A 568 29.55 -25.74 32.46
N TYR A 569 30.34 -25.73 31.37
CA TYR A 569 30.83 -24.47 30.78
C TYR A 569 29.67 -23.52 30.42
N ILE A 570 28.52 -24.08 30.02
CA ILE A 570 27.30 -23.33 29.69
C ILE A 570 26.76 -22.65 30.96
N ASP A 571 26.53 -23.42 32.03
CA ASP A 571 26.08 -22.90 33.33
C ASP A 571 26.99 -21.79 33.86
N TYR A 572 28.31 -21.99 33.80
CA TYR A 572 29.29 -20.98 34.24
C TYR A 572 29.25 -19.71 33.37
N ALA A 573 29.13 -19.82 32.05
CA ALA A 573 29.10 -18.66 31.17
C ALA A 573 27.91 -17.73 31.48
N PHE A 574 26.70 -18.30 31.65
CA PHE A 574 25.52 -17.53 32.06
C PHE A 574 25.68 -16.93 33.47
N GLN A 575 26.20 -17.69 34.43
CA GLN A 575 26.43 -17.20 35.78
C GLN A 575 27.42 -16.04 35.82
N TRP A 576 28.53 -16.10 35.09
CA TRP A 576 29.53 -15.03 35.04
C TRP A 576 29.06 -13.81 34.26
N ALA A 577 28.31 -13.99 33.17
CA ALA A 577 27.69 -12.89 32.44
C ALA A 577 26.70 -12.12 33.33
N HIS A 578 25.80 -12.83 34.02
CA HIS A 578 24.84 -12.21 34.95
C HIS A 578 25.51 -11.61 36.20
N GLN A 579 26.57 -12.23 36.71
CA GLN A 579 27.36 -11.66 37.81
C GLN A 579 28.03 -10.35 37.40
N THR A 580 28.36 -10.19 36.12
CA THR A 580 29.04 -8.99 35.60
C THR A 580 28.03 -7.88 35.24
N ASP A 581 26.94 -8.21 34.55
CA ASP A 581 25.79 -7.30 34.36
C ASP A 581 24.46 -7.98 34.70
N PRO A 582 23.94 -7.78 35.92
CA PRO A 582 22.65 -8.35 36.34
C PRO A 582 21.43 -7.80 35.56
N ASN A 583 21.57 -6.70 34.82
CA ASN A 583 20.47 -6.08 34.07
C ASN A 583 20.43 -6.51 32.61
N ALA A 584 21.45 -7.21 32.12
CA ALA A 584 21.49 -7.71 30.75
C ALA A 584 20.63 -8.96 30.60
N LEU A 585 19.88 -9.05 29.50
CA LEU A 585 19.11 -10.23 29.14
C LEU A 585 20.01 -11.23 28.42
N LEU A 586 20.03 -12.46 28.93
CA LEU A 586 20.98 -13.49 28.53
C LEU A 586 20.28 -14.59 27.73
N PHE A 587 20.81 -14.88 26.54
CA PHE A 587 20.23 -15.77 25.54
C PHE A 587 21.14 -16.96 25.24
N TYR A 588 20.48 -18.09 24.94
CA TYR A 588 21.06 -19.20 24.20
C TYR A 588 20.64 -19.05 22.72
N ASN A 589 21.54 -19.22 21.77
CA ASN A 589 21.29 -18.93 20.34
C ASN A 589 21.69 -20.13 19.45
N ASP A 590 20.84 -20.55 18.51
CA ASP A 590 21.07 -21.74 17.66
C ASP A 590 20.26 -21.69 16.34
N PHE A 591 20.74 -22.37 15.31
CA PHE A 591 20.09 -22.53 13.99
C PHE A 591 19.44 -23.89 13.82
N ASP A 592 18.61 -24.08 12.79
CA ASP A 592 17.78 -25.27 12.54
C ASP A 592 16.96 -25.70 13.78
N SER A 593 16.61 -24.75 14.64
CA SER A 593 15.96 -24.95 15.93
C SER A 593 14.64 -24.18 16.08
N GLU A 594 14.18 -23.57 14.98
CA GLU A 594 13.10 -22.57 14.91
C GLU A 594 11.74 -23.25 14.99
N GLY A 595 11.56 -24.35 14.26
CA GLY A 595 10.34 -25.17 14.25
C GLY A 595 10.40 -26.35 15.22
N MET A 596 9.55 -27.36 14.98
CA MET A 596 9.47 -28.58 15.79
C MET A 596 10.29 -29.71 15.18
N GLY A 597 11.28 -30.22 15.91
CA GLY A 597 12.14 -31.31 15.46
C GLY A 597 13.19 -31.71 16.48
N ALA A 598 14.02 -32.70 16.14
CA ALA A 598 14.98 -33.29 17.07
C ALA A 598 16.01 -32.27 17.62
N LYS A 599 16.45 -31.30 16.79
CA LYS A 599 17.39 -30.25 17.22
C LYS A 599 16.72 -29.27 18.18
N SER A 600 15.51 -28.78 17.87
CA SER A 600 14.77 -27.89 18.77
C SER A 600 14.31 -28.58 20.07
N ASP A 601 14.01 -29.89 20.03
CA ASP A 601 13.79 -30.71 21.24
C ASP A 601 15.04 -30.78 22.13
N ALA A 602 16.24 -30.89 21.54
CA ALA A 602 17.51 -30.87 22.25
C ALA A 602 17.82 -29.49 22.84
N VAL A 603 17.58 -28.41 22.10
CA VAL A 603 17.66 -27.02 22.59
C VAL A 603 16.69 -26.81 23.76
N TYR A 604 15.42 -27.21 23.61
CA TYR A 604 14.41 -27.13 24.68
C TYR A 604 14.85 -27.89 25.94
N LYS A 605 15.41 -29.09 25.78
CA LYS A 605 15.95 -29.90 26.90
C LYS A 605 17.15 -29.23 27.58
N LEU A 606 18.03 -28.57 26.82
CA LEU A 606 19.15 -27.80 27.38
C LEU A 606 18.63 -26.63 28.22
N VAL A 607 17.80 -25.76 27.64
CA VAL A 607 17.36 -24.52 28.31
C VAL A 607 16.38 -24.77 29.46
N SER A 608 15.49 -25.76 29.35
CA SER A 608 14.67 -26.20 30.51
C SER A 608 15.53 -26.74 31.64
N GLY A 609 16.64 -27.43 31.32
CA GLY A 609 17.64 -27.84 32.29
C GLY A 609 18.35 -26.66 32.97
N LEU A 610 18.70 -25.61 32.22
CA LEU A 610 19.29 -24.37 32.77
C LEU A 610 18.33 -23.68 33.74
N VAL A 611 17.06 -23.51 33.35
CA VAL A 611 15.99 -22.96 34.20
C VAL A 611 15.81 -23.79 35.49
N GLN A 612 15.75 -25.12 35.38
CA GLN A 612 15.62 -26.02 36.54
C GLN A 612 16.82 -25.93 37.51
N ARG A 613 18.02 -25.62 37.01
CA ARG A 613 19.23 -25.42 37.84
C ARG A 613 19.37 -24.00 38.39
N GLY A 614 18.45 -23.09 38.06
CA GLY A 614 18.52 -21.69 38.48
C GLY A 614 19.62 -20.89 37.78
N VAL A 615 20.04 -21.31 36.59
CA VAL A 615 20.97 -20.55 35.74
C VAL A 615 20.22 -19.32 35.18
N PRO A 616 20.83 -18.12 35.17
CA PRO A 616 20.15 -16.86 34.79
C PRO A 616 19.99 -16.70 33.26
N ILE A 617 19.23 -17.58 32.63
CA ILE A 617 18.81 -17.49 31.23
C ILE A 617 17.48 -16.73 31.13
N HIS A 618 17.34 -15.88 30.11
CA HIS A 618 16.18 -15.00 29.91
C HIS A 618 15.46 -15.24 28.57
N GLY A 619 16.11 -15.92 27.62
CA GLY A 619 15.51 -16.22 26.33
C GLY A 619 16.31 -17.20 25.49
N VAL A 620 15.72 -17.56 24.36
CA VAL A 620 16.34 -18.31 23.26
C VAL A 620 16.28 -17.48 21.99
N GLY A 621 17.37 -17.50 21.23
CA GLY A 621 17.46 -16.95 19.90
C GLY A 621 17.34 -18.04 18.84
N LEU A 622 16.50 -17.76 17.84
CA LEU A 622 16.21 -18.64 16.72
C LEU A 622 16.86 -18.03 15.46
N GLN A 623 17.85 -18.72 14.89
CA GLN A 623 18.62 -18.25 13.72
C GLN A 623 17.98 -18.75 12.42
N MET A 624 17.17 -17.91 11.77
CA MET A 624 16.47 -18.22 10.52
C MET A 624 17.35 -18.01 9.28
N HIS A 625 18.32 -18.90 9.06
CA HIS A 625 19.07 -19.02 7.80
C HIS A 625 18.32 -19.90 6.80
N ILE A 626 17.10 -19.48 6.44
CA ILE A 626 16.15 -20.28 5.67
C ILE A 626 16.26 -20.01 4.15
N SER A 627 15.48 -20.73 3.36
CA SER A 627 15.38 -20.52 1.92
C SER A 627 13.94 -20.54 1.42
N VAL A 628 13.74 -20.08 0.18
CA VAL A 628 12.44 -20.19 -0.51
C VAL A 628 12.17 -21.61 -1.03
N GLY A 629 13.20 -22.46 -1.17
CA GLY A 629 13.06 -23.88 -1.52
C GLY A 629 12.64 -24.76 -0.36
N GLU A 630 13.09 -24.45 0.86
CA GLU A 630 12.78 -25.19 2.10
C GLU A 630 12.21 -24.24 3.18
N PRO A 631 11.00 -23.69 2.99
CA PRO A 631 10.39 -22.76 3.94
C PRO A 631 9.98 -23.44 5.25
N PRO A 632 10.10 -22.76 6.41
CA PRO A 632 9.68 -23.32 7.69
C PRO A 632 8.16 -23.46 7.80
N VAL A 633 7.70 -24.48 8.52
CA VAL A 633 6.28 -24.62 8.89
C VAL A 633 5.96 -23.61 9.99
N VAL A 634 5.28 -22.52 9.64
CA VAL A 634 4.98 -21.39 10.53
C VAL A 634 4.30 -21.82 11.84
N ALA A 635 3.36 -22.78 11.79
CA ALA A 635 2.68 -23.30 12.97
C ALA A 635 3.62 -24.07 13.93
N ASP A 636 4.68 -24.69 13.41
CA ASP A 636 5.69 -25.37 14.22
C ASP A 636 6.66 -24.36 14.87
N VAL A 637 6.90 -23.21 14.23
CA VAL A 637 7.64 -22.09 14.83
C VAL A 637 6.83 -21.52 16.00
N GLU A 638 5.54 -21.22 15.80
CA GLU A 638 4.64 -20.77 16.86
C GLU A 638 4.60 -21.77 18.04
N ALA A 639 4.44 -23.08 17.76
CA ALA A 639 4.43 -24.11 18.80
C ALA A 639 5.77 -24.26 19.57
N ASN A 640 6.91 -24.02 18.90
CA ASN A 640 8.22 -24.01 19.54
C ASN A 640 8.40 -22.78 20.44
N MET A 641 7.93 -21.61 20.00
CA MET A 641 7.93 -20.38 20.80
C MET A 641 7.02 -20.49 22.02
N ASP A 642 5.85 -21.12 21.89
CA ASP A 642 4.91 -21.41 22.99
C ASP A 642 5.60 -22.21 24.11
N ARG A 643 6.27 -23.32 23.78
CA ARG A 643 6.94 -24.15 24.82
C ARG A 643 8.10 -23.41 25.50
N LEU A 644 8.82 -22.55 24.78
CA LEU A 644 9.87 -21.70 25.35
C LEU A 644 9.27 -20.63 26.29
N GLN A 645 8.17 -19.99 25.89
CA GLN A 645 7.42 -19.06 26.73
C GLN A 645 6.92 -19.73 28.03
N ASN A 646 6.48 -20.99 27.95
CA ASN A 646 6.05 -21.76 29.12
C ASN A 646 7.18 -22.07 30.13
N LEU A 647 8.46 -21.91 29.75
CA LEU A 647 9.60 -21.92 30.67
C LEU A 647 9.88 -20.55 31.31
N GLY A 648 9.13 -19.50 30.92
CA GLY A 648 9.38 -18.11 31.30
C GLY A 648 10.44 -17.41 30.43
N LEU A 649 10.80 -17.99 29.27
CA LEU A 649 11.83 -17.48 28.37
C LEU A 649 11.23 -16.67 27.22
N GLN A 650 11.94 -15.63 26.78
CA GLN A 650 11.68 -15.01 25.48
C GLN A 650 12.11 -15.94 24.34
N ALA A 651 11.47 -15.82 23.19
CA ALA A 651 11.88 -16.48 21.96
C ALA A 651 11.97 -15.40 20.87
N GLN A 652 13.19 -14.97 20.54
CA GLN A 652 13.44 -13.91 19.56
C GLN A 652 13.90 -14.52 18.23
N ILE A 653 13.58 -13.86 17.12
CA ILE A 653 14.25 -14.13 15.85
C ILE A 653 15.52 -13.28 15.84
N THR A 654 16.67 -13.93 15.90
CA THR A 654 17.94 -13.28 16.27
C THR A 654 18.87 -13.12 15.09
N GLU A 655 18.66 -13.92 14.06
CA GLU A 655 19.34 -13.91 12.78
C GLU A 655 18.26 -14.28 11.75
N MET A 656 18.20 -13.59 10.61
CA MET A 656 17.24 -13.89 9.55
C MET A 656 17.76 -13.44 8.18
N ASP A 657 17.96 -14.41 7.30
CA ASP A 657 18.16 -14.24 5.87
C ASP A 657 17.42 -15.34 5.10
N VAL A 658 16.98 -15.04 3.88
CA VAL A 658 16.10 -15.94 3.11
C VAL A 658 16.67 -16.12 1.71
N GLN A 659 17.45 -17.19 1.52
CA GLN A 659 18.07 -17.54 0.24
C GLN A 659 17.01 -17.73 -0.85
N ILE A 660 17.26 -17.22 -2.06
CA ILE A 660 16.29 -17.27 -3.17
C ILE A 660 16.67 -18.25 -4.29
N GLN A 661 17.92 -18.70 -4.37
CA GLN A 661 18.45 -19.39 -5.55
C GLN A 661 18.01 -20.84 -5.72
N ASP A 662 17.62 -21.51 -4.65
CA ASP A 662 17.07 -22.88 -4.66
C ASP A 662 15.57 -22.91 -5.05
N GLY A 663 14.91 -21.76 -5.11
CA GLY A 663 13.51 -21.62 -5.45
C GLY A 663 13.16 -21.94 -6.91
N VAL A 664 11.91 -22.31 -7.13
CA VAL A 664 11.32 -22.54 -8.46
C VAL A 664 10.75 -21.23 -9.01
N GLY A 665 10.86 -21.03 -10.34
CA GLY A 665 10.31 -19.87 -11.04
C GLY A 665 11.37 -18.88 -11.49
N SER A 666 10.93 -17.69 -11.87
CA SER A 666 11.81 -16.54 -12.15
C SER A 666 12.33 -15.92 -10.85
N ASP A 667 13.37 -15.09 -10.93
CA ASP A 667 13.85 -14.31 -9.78
C ASP A 667 12.75 -13.42 -9.18
N ALA A 668 11.81 -12.94 -9.99
CA ALA A 668 10.66 -12.18 -9.51
C ALA A 668 9.62 -13.04 -8.75
N ASP A 669 9.50 -14.32 -9.08
CA ASP A 669 8.66 -15.27 -8.31
C ASP A 669 9.32 -15.61 -6.98
N ARG A 670 10.64 -15.90 -7.01
CA ARG A 670 11.46 -16.21 -5.84
C ARG A 670 11.51 -15.05 -4.84
N LEU A 671 11.71 -13.82 -5.32
CA LEU A 671 11.64 -12.60 -4.50
C LEU A 671 10.22 -12.35 -3.94
N GLY A 672 9.18 -12.80 -4.65
CA GLY A 672 7.80 -12.83 -4.14
C GLY A 672 7.65 -13.80 -2.97
N THR A 673 8.16 -15.03 -3.11
CA THR A 673 8.16 -16.04 -2.03
C THR A 673 8.98 -15.59 -0.83
N GLN A 674 10.17 -15.02 -1.05
CA GLN A 674 10.98 -14.41 0.01
C GLN A 674 10.18 -13.36 0.81
N ALA A 675 9.42 -12.51 0.12
CA ALA A 675 8.63 -11.48 0.78
C ALA A 675 7.50 -12.07 1.64
N LEU A 676 6.86 -13.15 1.19
CA LEU A 676 5.88 -13.88 2.00
C LEU A 676 6.52 -14.44 3.27
N LEU A 677 7.67 -15.11 3.17
CA LEU A 677 8.36 -15.69 4.34
C LEU A 677 8.80 -14.61 5.36
N TYR A 678 9.36 -13.49 4.89
CA TYR A 678 9.67 -12.35 5.75
C TYR A 678 8.42 -11.77 6.43
N GLY A 679 7.30 -11.66 5.71
CA GLY A 679 6.02 -11.21 6.26
C GLY A 679 5.42 -12.19 7.29
N GLU A 680 5.46 -13.49 7.03
CA GLU A 680 4.93 -14.52 7.92
C GLU A 680 5.70 -14.60 9.23
N ILE A 681 7.04 -14.57 9.19
CA ILE A 681 7.87 -14.55 10.41
C ILE A 681 7.70 -13.23 11.17
N ALA A 682 7.62 -12.09 10.48
CA ALA A 682 7.27 -10.83 11.13
C ALA A 682 5.89 -10.91 11.82
N ARG A 683 4.91 -11.58 11.21
CA ARG A 683 3.57 -11.76 11.79
C ARG A 683 3.63 -12.63 13.04
N VAL A 684 4.36 -13.76 13.00
CA VAL A 684 4.61 -14.58 14.20
C VAL A 684 5.15 -13.70 15.32
N CYS A 685 6.20 -12.92 15.05
CA CYS A 685 6.79 -12.07 16.07
C CYS A 685 5.86 -10.98 16.61
N VAL A 686 5.03 -10.34 15.79
CA VAL A 686 4.10 -9.29 16.25
C VAL A 686 2.92 -9.89 17.03
N THR A 687 2.49 -11.10 16.69
CA THR A 687 1.34 -11.77 17.34
C THR A 687 1.72 -12.61 18.56
N HIS A 688 2.96 -13.06 18.67
CA HIS A 688 3.43 -13.95 19.73
C HIS A 688 4.17 -13.17 20.85
N PRO A 689 3.64 -13.11 22.09
CA PRO A 689 4.14 -12.19 23.12
C PRO A 689 5.56 -12.50 23.63
N ALA A 690 6.10 -13.70 23.38
CA ALA A 690 7.51 -14.01 23.67
C ALA A 690 8.52 -13.44 22.65
N CYS A 691 8.10 -13.00 21.45
CA CYS A 691 9.00 -12.34 20.52
C CYS A 691 9.04 -10.84 20.76
N THR A 692 10.17 -10.38 21.27
CA THR A 692 10.42 -8.95 21.53
C THR A 692 11.46 -8.35 20.58
N ALA A 693 12.03 -9.15 19.66
CA ALA A 693 12.94 -8.68 18.63
C ALA A 693 12.93 -9.59 17.38
N LEU A 694 13.02 -8.96 16.20
CA LEU A 694 13.36 -9.59 14.92
C LEU A 694 14.66 -8.95 14.40
N VAL A 695 15.70 -9.75 14.18
CA VAL A 695 17.01 -9.28 13.73
C VAL A 695 17.41 -10.03 12.45
N THR A 696 17.74 -9.29 11.39
CA THR A 696 18.23 -9.86 10.12
C THR A 696 19.75 -10.00 10.12
N TRP A 697 20.31 -11.01 9.44
CA TRP A 697 21.77 -11.22 9.43
C TRP A 697 22.46 -10.42 8.32
N GLY A 698 22.64 -9.13 8.60
CA GLY A 698 22.85 -8.08 7.61
C GLY A 698 21.51 -7.42 7.23
N PHE A 699 21.53 -6.42 6.34
CA PHE A 699 20.29 -5.83 5.81
C PHE A 699 20.30 -5.52 4.30
N THR A 700 21.47 -5.54 3.64
CA THR A 700 21.60 -5.28 2.19
C THR A 700 22.35 -6.40 1.50
N ASP A 701 21.84 -6.82 0.33
CA ASP A 701 22.46 -7.83 -0.53
C ASP A 701 23.87 -7.44 -1.02
N LEU A 702 24.31 -6.18 -0.85
CA LEU A 702 25.69 -5.77 -1.13
C LEU A 702 26.73 -6.43 -0.21
N HIS A 703 26.33 -6.72 1.04
CA HIS A 703 27.23 -7.16 2.11
C HIS A 703 26.81 -8.50 2.75
N THR A 704 25.92 -9.27 2.10
CA THR A 704 25.52 -10.59 2.61
C THR A 704 26.69 -11.59 2.57
N TRP A 705 26.76 -12.45 3.58
CA TRP A 705 27.74 -13.54 3.71
C TRP A 705 27.45 -14.72 2.76
N ILE A 706 26.19 -14.90 2.36
CA ILE A 706 25.70 -16.10 1.64
C ILE A 706 26.51 -16.41 0.37
N PRO A 707 26.84 -15.45 -0.53
CA PRO A 707 27.65 -15.74 -1.71
C PRO A 707 29.07 -16.21 -1.40
N GLY A 708 29.63 -15.81 -0.26
CA GLY A 708 30.93 -16.30 0.23
C GLY A 708 30.86 -17.73 0.75
N TYR A 709 29.70 -18.14 1.28
CA TYR A 709 29.44 -19.49 1.79
C TYR A 709 29.04 -20.48 0.68
N THR A 710 28.08 -20.11 -0.16
CA THR A 710 27.52 -20.99 -1.22
C THR A 710 28.36 -20.99 -2.50
N GLY A 711 29.19 -19.96 -2.71
CA GLY A 711 29.91 -19.72 -3.96
C GLY A 711 29.04 -19.18 -5.12
N HIS A 712 27.78 -18.82 -4.85
CA HIS A 712 26.81 -18.37 -5.85
C HIS A 712 26.18 -17.02 -5.45
N ALA A 713 25.84 -16.17 -6.41
CA ALA A 713 25.16 -14.90 -6.11
C ALA A 713 23.73 -15.16 -5.60
N ASP A 714 23.33 -14.48 -4.52
CA ASP A 714 22.00 -14.55 -3.92
C ASP A 714 21.53 -13.13 -3.56
N ALA A 715 20.24 -12.96 -3.23
CA ALA A 715 19.63 -11.69 -2.83
C ALA A 715 18.76 -11.89 -1.57
N PRO A 716 19.35 -12.21 -0.40
CA PRO A 716 18.61 -12.84 0.69
C PRO A 716 18.05 -11.87 1.76
N LEU A 717 18.34 -10.57 1.69
CA LEU A 717 18.04 -9.59 2.77
C LEU A 717 16.87 -8.63 2.43
N LEU A 718 16.67 -7.57 3.21
CA LEU A 718 15.54 -6.63 3.02
C LEU A 718 15.80 -5.58 1.93
N PHE A 719 17.06 -5.16 1.74
CA PHE A 719 17.47 -4.16 0.76
C PHE A 719 18.36 -4.79 -0.32
N ASP A 720 18.27 -4.29 -1.54
CA ASP A 720 19.14 -4.71 -2.64
C ASP A 720 20.57 -4.15 -2.51
N ALA A 721 21.44 -4.49 -3.47
CA ALA A 721 22.82 -4.00 -3.50
C ALA A 721 22.97 -2.47 -3.78
N SER A 722 21.88 -1.81 -4.13
CA SER A 722 21.77 -0.34 -4.33
C SER A 722 21.09 0.36 -3.14
N TYR A 723 20.87 -0.35 -2.02
CA TYR A 723 20.11 0.10 -0.84
C TYR A 723 18.65 0.48 -1.13
N GLN A 724 18.07 -0.03 -2.23
CA GLN A 724 16.63 0.09 -2.49
C GLN A 724 15.87 -0.99 -1.69
N PRO A 725 14.72 -0.67 -1.09
CA PRO A 725 13.93 -1.66 -0.37
C PRO A 725 13.31 -2.67 -1.35
N LYS A 726 13.43 -3.97 -1.06
CA LYS A 726 12.82 -5.04 -1.85
C LYS A 726 11.40 -5.36 -1.36
N LEU A 727 10.69 -6.25 -2.06
CA LEU A 727 9.39 -6.76 -1.64
C LEU A 727 9.39 -7.26 -0.17
N ALA A 728 10.49 -7.89 0.27
CA ALA A 728 10.69 -8.34 1.65
C ALA A 728 10.65 -7.21 2.69
N TYR A 729 11.33 -6.08 2.46
CA TYR A 729 11.28 -4.91 3.34
C TYR A 729 9.83 -4.47 3.56
N TYR A 730 9.06 -4.34 2.49
CA TYR A 730 7.69 -3.85 2.57
C TYR A 730 6.72 -4.88 3.16
N ALA A 731 6.95 -6.18 2.98
CA ALA A 731 6.16 -7.22 3.64
C ALA A 731 6.29 -7.13 5.17
N VAL A 732 7.51 -6.94 5.68
CA VAL A 732 7.74 -6.68 7.11
C VAL A 732 7.07 -5.35 7.54
N LEU A 733 7.27 -4.28 6.77
CA LEU A 733 6.68 -2.96 7.05
C LEU A 733 5.14 -3.02 7.14
N ASN A 734 4.49 -3.76 6.24
CA ASN A 734 3.04 -3.97 6.22
C ASN A 734 2.51 -4.62 7.50
N VAL A 735 3.18 -5.68 7.94
CA VAL A 735 2.80 -6.43 9.14
C VAL A 735 2.98 -5.61 10.41
N LEU A 736 4.06 -4.83 10.49
CA LEU A 736 4.29 -3.89 11.60
C LEU A 736 3.27 -2.74 11.61
N PHE A 737 2.67 -2.41 10.47
CA PHE A 737 1.62 -1.37 10.35
C PHE A 737 0.23 -1.88 10.73
N GLY A 738 -0.27 -2.92 10.03
CA GLY A 738 -1.69 -3.34 10.08
C GLY A 738 -2.14 -3.99 11.40
N THR A 739 -1.21 -4.32 12.28
CA THR A 739 -1.47 -4.93 13.59
C THR A 739 -1.82 -3.92 14.69
N THR A 740 -1.56 -2.62 14.46
CA THR A 740 -1.88 -1.53 15.40
C THR A 740 -3.38 -1.43 15.78
N GLY A 741 -4.28 -1.97 14.96
CA GLY A 741 -5.73 -1.97 15.23
C GLY A 741 -6.26 -3.08 16.14
N ALA A 742 -5.49 -4.15 16.38
CA ALA A 742 -5.98 -5.33 17.11
C ALA A 742 -5.87 -5.20 18.65
N ALA A 743 -4.89 -4.44 19.14
CA ALA A 743 -4.62 -4.27 20.58
C ALA A 743 -5.38 -3.10 21.23
N ALA A 744 -6.23 -2.40 20.48
CA ALA A 744 -6.96 -1.21 20.92
C ALA A 744 -8.49 -1.41 20.87
N ARG A 745 -9.00 -2.45 21.54
CA ARG A 745 -10.43 -2.65 21.87
C ARG A 745 -10.60 -3.22 23.28
#